data_AF-A0A094ES63-F1
#
_entry.id   AF-A0A094ES63-F1
#
_cell.length_a   1.000
_cell.length_b   1.000
_cell.length_c   1.000
_cell.angle_alpha   90.00
_cell.angle_beta   90.00
_cell.angle_gamma   90.00
#
_symmetry.space_group_name_H-M   'P 1'
#
loop_
_entity.id
_entity.type
_entity.pdbx_description
1 polymer ?
#
loop_
_entity_poly.entity_id
_entity_poly.type
_entity_poly.pdbx_seq_one_letter_code
_entity_poly.pdbx_strand_id
1 'polypeptide(L)'
;MVTPRILERAVVRRTHNPPPHTEQELFLFIRALQNPIQNRWLLEWMKLKLHKLPPSQPPLPSILPQFNPGLPLQYLPSSSVPPGIIPQRRITPIEETHLRSSSTHNIFDFDTPLPPDPVEERHIRRLADLENLLGPLNSENDDSGDEHKLDDAGCVLLCWGSSSDCRVLVVNHIGRTVDQELFWKKLQTAWYNTRGRWRQKMPWYGIRSVKQVEIRLVGPDPKAKDVFHAVYQLADKALETEKQKLWERMGTARLPDYDDLGYVCQYDPKTGSTGHCIDCDGIYYDPEGDIDTFSTCDVEEFYQNSERLNRLKMEPLRTLLFQNPKMAVYNELENAKLVYSSKSIRDQYEREYCASLGQLVFRGLHIEDGWTFDATIVAIFMPFAALASTLIVLTAWLIYRDWAVAWNHLCWGKEKGLGAKIRWALKPKDFPSAKASSPVGSAIPAQPPTSIVGGWAGTCIVPWPPPERDPKPSPHIYHAYIRILSIMLSWSFVPDKWTFDVASLMVLVGEDEERSYRLSDRSLLEAMSAAPVIGLQSYIKSYSFLLDGGPYTYFSPYGCKSAPLRNARLDKIISLRKLLQDGQYNNFRILDNPKKKALRKVLVWTFLWTIFTWICFAGIVVFLLLVGDTTWIGFANCIALSGWSIVLRAIEHYLVKPADVLEGTVSEPDADGAVFILGRNRSALVLEGTRKQLKDWLSRGLVYDGKAKHPPPPENDGESKLPTRAGLCQFFTRLVTFMVVMFVFITIPNGTTIDQAGFVLLNVLGQANVLVGRVLNCQGLFAYLEPTGESLQNVPSRTHINALLLRKFHESSGCNMKWDEAANLLPATVVWERWRQRVVTTDRGTDAKELYNAIKEEIKRK
;
A
#
# COMPACT_ATOMS: atom_id res chain seq x y z
N MET A 1 38.81 -41.18 30.62
CA MET A 1 38.18 -39.84 30.55
C MET A 1 38.99 -39.03 29.56
N VAL A 2 38.43 -38.85 28.37
CA VAL A 2 39.11 -38.45 27.14
C VAL A 2 38.52 -37.12 26.69
N THR A 3 39.38 -36.12 26.52
CA THR A 3 39.11 -34.83 25.87
C THR A 3 38.99 -35.04 24.35
N PRO A 4 38.05 -34.36 23.66
CA PRO A 4 37.85 -34.57 22.23
C PRO A 4 38.85 -33.78 21.38
N ARG A 5 39.37 -34.46 20.37
CA ARG A 5 40.21 -33.92 19.29
C ARG A 5 39.38 -33.18 18.25
N ILE A 6 39.95 -32.08 17.79
CA ILE A 6 39.62 -31.35 16.56
C ILE A 6 39.98 -32.24 15.35
N LEU A 7 39.12 -32.30 14.32
CA LEU A 7 39.47 -32.90 13.04
C LEU A 7 39.25 -31.91 11.89
N GLU A 8 40.25 -31.93 11.01
CA GLU A 8 40.54 -31.04 9.91
C GLU A 8 39.67 -31.23 8.66
N ARG A 9 39.76 -30.21 7.81
CA ARG A 9 39.27 -30.12 6.44
C ARG A 9 39.70 -31.30 5.57
N ALA A 10 38.76 -31.85 4.81
CA ALA A 10 39.05 -32.64 3.62
C ALA A 10 38.73 -31.81 2.36
N VAL A 11 39.76 -31.61 1.55
CA VAL A 11 39.71 -31.11 0.17
C VAL A 11 39.33 -32.29 -0.73
N VAL A 12 38.31 -32.14 -1.56
CA VAL A 12 38.03 -33.07 -2.66
C VAL A 12 37.87 -32.29 -3.95
N ARG A 13 38.78 -32.55 -4.90
CA ARG A 13 38.70 -32.19 -6.32
C ARG A 13 38.51 -33.51 -7.08
N ARG A 14 37.40 -33.69 -7.80
CA ARG A 14 37.40 -34.39 -9.10
C ARG A 14 36.11 -34.17 -9.89
N THR A 15 36.38 -33.97 -11.17
CA THR A 15 35.56 -33.81 -12.37
C THR A 15 34.64 -34.98 -12.69
N HIS A 16 33.45 -34.71 -13.25
CA HIS A 16 32.91 -35.40 -14.44
C HIS A 16 31.66 -34.68 -14.99
N ASN A 17 31.63 -34.52 -16.32
CA ASN A 17 30.50 -34.03 -17.11
C ASN A 17 29.35 -35.04 -17.11
N PRO A 18 28.08 -34.60 -17.02
CA PRO A 18 26.92 -35.38 -17.47
C PRO A 18 26.44 -34.94 -18.87
N PRO A 19 25.79 -35.83 -19.65
CA PRO A 19 25.36 -35.59 -21.03
C PRO A 19 24.02 -34.82 -21.11
N PRO A 20 23.68 -34.20 -22.26
CA PRO A 20 22.41 -33.51 -22.44
C PRO A 20 21.35 -34.47 -23.00
N HIS A 21 20.27 -34.78 -22.27
CA HIS A 21 18.94 -35.14 -22.80
C HIS A 21 17.95 -35.62 -21.71
N THR A 22 17.64 -34.80 -20.71
CA THR A 22 16.58 -35.14 -19.72
C THR A 22 15.60 -34.00 -19.39
N GLU A 23 15.72 -32.83 -20.00
CA GLU A 23 14.83 -31.69 -19.68
C GLU A 23 13.57 -31.59 -20.57
N GLN A 24 13.48 -32.34 -21.68
CA GLN A 24 12.33 -32.26 -22.60
C GLN A 24 11.11 -33.12 -22.19
N GLU A 25 11.27 -34.17 -21.39
CA GLU A 25 10.12 -35.01 -20.98
C GLU A 25 9.34 -34.43 -19.79
N LEU A 26 9.99 -33.65 -18.92
CA LEU A 26 9.32 -33.01 -17.77
C LEU A 26 8.37 -31.88 -18.21
N PHE A 27 8.68 -31.21 -19.33
CA PHE A 27 7.87 -30.11 -19.87
C PHE A 27 6.58 -30.60 -20.56
N LEU A 28 6.56 -31.83 -21.09
CA LEU A 28 5.36 -32.41 -21.70
C LEU A 28 4.39 -32.97 -20.64
N PHE A 29 4.89 -33.42 -19.49
CA PHE A 29 4.04 -33.93 -18.40
C PHE A 29 3.32 -32.81 -17.64
N ILE A 30 3.93 -31.63 -17.50
CA ILE A 30 3.34 -30.48 -16.81
C ILE A 30 2.23 -29.81 -17.63
N ARG A 31 2.28 -29.89 -18.97
CA ARG A 31 1.24 -29.33 -19.84
C ARG A 31 -0.04 -30.19 -19.91
N ALA A 32 0.01 -31.45 -19.48
CA ALA A 32 -1.12 -32.39 -19.54
C ALA A 32 -2.06 -32.35 -18.31
N LEU A 33 -1.79 -31.53 -17.29
CA LEU A 33 -2.52 -31.54 -16.01
C LEU A 33 -3.43 -30.33 -15.74
N GLN A 34 -3.65 -29.45 -16.72
CA GLN A 34 -4.64 -28.38 -16.62
C GLN A 34 -6.00 -28.83 -17.20
N ASN A 35 -6.80 -29.53 -16.40
CA ASN A 35 -8.19 -29.83 -16.77
C ASN A 35 -9.19 -28.87 -16.07
N PRO A 36 -10.08 -28.20 -16.81
CA PRO A 36 -11.07 -27.24 -16.28
C PRO A 36 -12.17 -27.85 -15.38
N ILE A 37 -12.12 -29.17 -15.15
CA ILE A 37 -13.14 -29.93 -14.42
C ILE A 37 -12.99 -29.79 -12.89
N GLN A 38 -11.77 -29.58 -12.36
CA GLN A 38 -11.54 -29.41 -10.91
C GLN A 38 -12.15 -28.11 -10.35
N ASN A 39 -12.14 -27.03 -11.12
CA ASN A 39 -12.69 -25.74 -10.68
C ASN A 39 -14.23 -25.75 -10.59
N ARG A 40 -14.90 -26.58 -11.39
CA ARG A 40 -16.37 -26.72 -11.36
C ARG A 40 -16.84 -27.50 -10.14
N TRP A 41 -16.07 -28.50 -9.71
CA TRP A 41 -16.41 -29.32 -8.56
C TRP A 41 -16.25 -28.57 -7.22
N LEU A 42 -15.20 -27.76 -7.09
CA LEU A 42 -14.98 -26.90 -5.90
C LEU A 42 -16.11 -25.86 -5.74
N LEU A 43 -16.57 -25.29 -6.85
CA LEU A 43 -17.64 -24.28 -6.90
C LEU A 43 -18.99 -24.87 -6.48
N GLU A 44 -19.34 -26.06 -6.97
CA GLU A 44 -20.58 -26.75 -6.59
C GLU A 44 -20.55 -27.24 -5.13
N TRP A 45 -19.37 -27.64 -4.63
CA TRP A 45 -19.19 -28.02 -3.23
C TRP A 45 -19.38 -26.81 -2.28
N MET A 46 -18.88 -25.63 -2.65
CA MET A 46 -19.11 -24.39 -1.88
C MET A 46 -20.59 -23.96 -1.87
N LYS A 47 -21.29 -24.03 -3.02
CA LYS A 47 -22.73 -23.74 -3.09
C LYS A 47 -23.56 -24.62 -2.15
N LEU A 48 -23.22 -25.92 -2.06
CA LEU A 48 -23.95 -26.90 -1.25
C LEU A 48 -23.82 -26.66 0.27
N LYS A 49 -22.73 -26.03 0.72
CA LYS A 49 -22.44 -25.80 2.15
C LYS A 49 -22.98 -24.46 2.68
N LEU A 50 -23.16 -23.46 1.82
CA LEU A 50 -23.63 -22.11 2.18
C LEU A 50 -25.12 -22.03 2.56
N HIS A 51 -25.94 -23.04 2.23
CA HIS A 51 -27.38 -23.07 2.57
C HIS A 51 -27.70 -23.49 4.02
N LYS A 52 -26.71 -23.69 4.90
CA LYS A 52 -26.92 -24.23 6.27
C LYS A 52 -26.53 -23.30 7.43
N LEU A 53 -26.36 -22.00 7.22
CA LEU A 53 -25.98 -21.05 8.29
C LEU A 53 -27.17 -20.22 8.82
N PRO A 54 -27.29 -20.01 10.15
CA PRO A 54 -28.41 -19.30 10.76
C PRO A 54 -28.28 -17.76 10.70
N PRO A 55 -29.39 -17.00 10.63
CA PRO A 55 -29.40 -15.55 10.41
C PRO A 55 -29.14 -14.72 11.69
N SER A 56 -28.42 -13.58 11.53
CA SER A 56 -28.22 -12.51 12.52
C SER A 56 -28.89 -11.19 12.08
N GLN A 57 -29.42 -10.43 13.05
CA GLN A 57 -30.16 -9.17 12.87
C GLN A 57 -29.23 -7.96 12.62
N PRO A 58 -29.66 -6.94 11.85
CA PRO A 58 -28.97 -5.65 11.71
C PRO A 58 -29.31 -4.65 12.84
N PRO A 59 -28.44 -3.65 13.10
CA PRO A 59 -28.73 -2.54 14.01
C PRO A 59 -29.60 -1.46 13.35
N LEU A 60 -30.47 -0.84 14.14
CA LEU A 60 -31.30 0.32 13.76
C LEU A 60 -30.49 1.63 13.76
N PRO A 61 -30.87 2.63 12.93
CA PRO A 61 -30.17 3.91 12.82
C PRO A 61 -30.69 4.92 13.85
N SER A 62 -29.78 5.62 14.55
CA SER A 62 -30.11 6.80 15.35
C SER A 62 -29.67 8.06 14.60
N ILE A 63 -30.64 8.86 14.16
CA ILE A 63 -30.49 10.26 13.72
C ILE A 63 -31.04 11.15 14.84
N LEU A 64 -30.26 12.12 15.33
CA LEU A 64 -30.62 13.55 15.43
C LEU A 64 -29.43 14.38 15.97
N PRO A 65 -29.22 15.61 15.48
CA PRO A 65 -28.09 16.47 15.82
C PRO A 65 -28.42 17.43 16.97
N GLN A 66 -27.43 17.80 17.79
CA GLN A 66 -27.56 18.90 18.73
C GLN A 66 -26.38 19.89 18.64
N PHE A 67 -26.74 21.10 18.21
CA PHE A 67 -26.29 22.43 18.62
C PHE A 67 -24.81 22.69 18.99
N ASN A 68 -24.19 23.50 18.13
CA ASN A 68 -23.09 24.42 18.42
C ASN A 68 -23.53 25.53 19.39
N PRO A 69 -22.67 25.97 20.31
CA PRO A 69 -22.49 27.41 20.48
C PRO A 69 -21.02 27.84 20.70
N GLY A 70 -20.59 28.85 19.94
CA GLY A 70 -19.81 29.99 20.43
C GLY A 70 -18.28 29.84 20.57
N LEU A 71 -17.56 30.39 19.60
CA LEU A 71 -16.20 30.92 19.79
C LEU A 71 -16.28 32.39 20.27
N PRO A 72 -15.36 32.87 21.13
CA PRO A 72 -15.02 34.28 21.20
C PRO A 72 -13.68 34.57 20.51
N LEU A 73 -13.71 35.63 19.70
CA LEU A 73 -12.58 36.30 19.07
C LEU A 73 -11.60 36.87 20.10
N GLN A 74 -10.30 36.71 19.87
CA GLN A 74 -9.26 37.56 20.47
C GLN A 74 -8.39 38.19 19.38
N TYR A 75 -8.29 39.51 19.48
CA TYR A 75 -7.42 40.41 18.73
C TYR A 75 -5.94 40.19 19.08
N LEU A 76 -5.05 40.28 18.09
CA LEU A 76 -3.64 40.61 18.30
C LEU A 76 -3.21 41.70 17.30
N PRO A 77 -2.38 42.67 17.73
CA PRO A 77 -2.09 43.88 16.97
C PRO A 77 -0.90 43.73 16.02
N SER A 78 -0.88 44.66 15.07
CA SER A 78 0.13 44.96 14.05
C SER A 78 1.56 45.16 14.58
N SER A 79 2.53 44.75 13.76
CA SER A 79 3.89 45.29 13.76
C SER A 79 4.42 45.40 12.33
N SER A 80 5.35 46.33 12.14
CA SER A 80 5.65 47.13 10.95
C SER A 80 7.08 46.92 10.41
N VAL A 81 7.29 47.32 9.14
CA VAL A 81 8.57 47.72 8.47
C VAL A 81 9.39 46.58 7.79
N PRO A 82 10.19 46.79 6.70
CA PRO A 82 10.11 47.66 5.49
C PRO A 82 10.23 46.86 4.15
N PRO A 83 10.02 47.47 2.96
CA PRO A 83 10.26 46.82 1.66
C PRO A 83 11.74 46.85 1.23
N GLY A 84 12.25 45.67 0.85
CA GLY A 84 13.56 45.45 0.27
C GLY A 84 13.63 45.79 -1.23
N ILE A 85 14.80 46.26 -1.60
CA ILE A 85 15.24 46.80 -2.90
C ILE A 85 15.35 45.68 -3.95
N ILE A 86 14.82 45.90 -5.16
CA ILE A 86 15.03 45.06 -6.36
C ILE A 86 16.05 45.76 -7.26
N PRO A 87 17.12 45.07 -7.74
CA PRO A 87 18.11 45.67 -8.61
C PRO A 87 17.59 45.81 -10.05
N GLN A 88 17.63 47.04 -10.57
CA GLN A 88 17.38 47.36 -11.98
C GLN A 88 18.52 46.88 -12.87
N ARG A 89 18.15 46.25 -13.99
CA ARG A 89 19.04 45.81 -15.07
C ARG A 89 19.44 47.02 -15.91
N ARG A 90 20.75 47.33 -15.92
CA ARG A 90 21.36 48.42 -16.70
C ARG A 90 21.44 48.00 -18.17
N ILE A 91 20.77 48.74 -19.05
CA ILE A 91 20.96 48.67 -20.51
C ILE A 91 21.84 49.88 -20.86
N THR A 92 22.96 49.64 -21.52
CA THR A 92 23.84 50.68 -22.09
C THR A 92 23.22 51.22 -23.38
N PRO A 93 23.09 52.55 -23.56
CA PRO A 93 22.65 53.14 -24.80
C PRO A 93 23.80 53.18 -25.82
N ILE A 94 23.48 52.88 -27.07
CA ILE A 94 24.33 53.04 -28.24
C ILE A 94 24.31 54.53 -28.62
N GLU A 95 25.49 55.12 -28.72
CA GLU A 95 25.72 56.52 -29.05
C GLU A 95 25.86 56.65 -30.58
N GLU A 96 24.86 57.27 -31.21
CA GLU A 96 24.90 57.69 -32.62
C GLU A 96 25.64 59.03 -32.71
N THR A 97 26.79 59.05 -33.38
CA THR A 97 27.51 60.29 -33.69
C THR A 97 27.58 60.50 -35.19
N HIS A 98 26.68 61.35 -35.69
CA HIS A 98 26.80 62.04 -36.97
C HIS A 98 27.84 63.16 -36.89
N LEU A 99 28.77 63.24 -37.86
CA LEU A 99 29.44 64.48 -38.32
C LEU A 99 29.99 64.19 -39.73
N ARG A 100 29.38 64.71 -40.80
CA ARG A 100 29.55 66.04 -41.43
C ARG A 100 30.83 66.15 -42.29
N SER A 101 30.56 66.28 -43.58
CA SER A 101 31.44 66.53 -44.72
C SER A 101 32.35 67.76 -44.60
N SER A 102 33.58 67.66 -45.11
CA SER A 102 34.23 68.74 -45.86
C SER A 102 35.33 68.19 -46.79
N SER A 103 35.37 68.76 -47.99
CA SER A 103 36.29 68.54 -49.11
C SER A 103 37.76 68.84 -48.81
N THR A 104 38.71 68.15 -49.48
CA THR A 104 39.53 68.70 -50.60
C THR A 104 40.61 67.71 -51.07
N HIS A 105 40.70 67.57 -52.41
CA HIS A 105 41.85 67.31 -53.30
C HIS A 105 42.92 66.20 -53.07
N ASN A 106 43.00 65.36 -54.13
CA ASN A 106 44.17 64.78 -54.82
C ASN A 106 45.15 63.88 -54.04
N ILE A 107 45.28 62.62 -54.48
CA ILE A 107 46.34 62.09 -55.38
C ILE A 107 46.12 60.57 -55.44
N PHE A 108 46.10 60.00 -56.64
CA PHE A 108 45.99 58.57 -56.89
C PHE A 108 47.24 57.85 -56.36
N ASP A 109 47.08 57.03 -55.33
CA ASP A 109 47.96 55.90 -55.04
C ASP A 109 47.18 54.61 -55.36
N PHE A 110 47.46 54.06 -56.54
CA PHE A 110 46.99 52.74 -56.97
C PHE A 110 47.82 51.70 -56.23
N ASP A 111 47.48 51.40 -54.97
CA ASP A 111 47.87 50.16 -54.27
C ASP A 111 47.12 49.98 -52.93
N THR A 112 45.91 50.52 -52.80
CA THR A 112 45.03 50.17 -51.67
C THR A 112 44.14 48.99 -52.08
N PRO A 113 44.25 47.81 -51.45
CA PRO A 113 43.37 46.69 -51.76
C PRO A 113 41.91 47.14 -51.57
N LEU A 114 41.06 46.80 -52.54
CA LEU A 114 39.61 47.04 -52.44
C LEU A 114 39.14 46.59 -51.04
N PRO A 115 38.29 47.37 -50.35
CA PRO A 115 37.72 46.92 -49.09
C PRO A 115 37.06 45.56 -49.32
N PRO A 116 37.37 44.53 -48.49
CA PRO A 116 36.79 43.22 -48.66
C PRO A 116 35.27 43.34 -48.70
N ASP A 117 34.63 42.51 -49.53
CA ASP A 117 33.17 42.48 -49.61
C ASP A 117 32.61 42.35 -48.18
N PRO A 118 31.64 43.18 -47.75
CA PRO A 118 31.06 43.10 -46.40
C PRO A 118 30.55 41.69 -46.04
N VAL A 119 30.29 40.83 -47.04
CA VAL A 119 29.99 39.41 -46.84
C VAL A 119 31.23 38.61 -46.44
N GLU A 120 32.36 38.82 -47.11
CA GLU A 120 33.64 38.15 -46.84
C GLU A 120 34.20 38.57 -45.46
N GLU A 121 34.13 39.85 -45.11
CA GLU A 121 34.58 40.32 -43.80
C GLU A 121 33.73 39.73 -42.66
N ARG A 122 32.41 39.60 -42.87
CA ARG A 122 31.52 38.93 -41.91
C ARG A 122 31.83 37.43 -41.80
N HIS A 123 32.19 36.78 -42.91
CA HIS A 123 32.59 35.38 -42.94
C HIS A 123 33.87 35.16 -42.15
N ILE A 124 34.92 35.94 -42.43
CA ILE A 124 36.22 35.88 -41.72
C ILE A 124 36.04 36.11 -40.22
N ARG A 125 35.26 37.13 -39.82
CA ARG A 125 34.98 37.38 -38.39
C ARG A 125 34.27 36.22 -37.70
N ARG A 126 33.27 35.62 -38.36
CA ARG A 126 32.56 34.45 -37.81
C ARG A 126 33.45 33.23 -37.70
N LEU A 127 34.34 33.02 -38.66
CA LEU A 127 35.29 31.91 -38.65
C LEU A 127 36.29 32.07 -37.49
N ALA A 128 36.81 33.29 -37.28
CA ALA A 128 37.64 33.63 -36.12
C ALA A 128 36.88 33.50 -34.79
N ASP A 129 35.60 33.89 -34.72
CA ASP A 129 34.77 33.72 -33.53
C ASP A 129 34.53 32.23 -33.22
N LEU A 130 34.27 31.41 -34.24
CA LEU A 130 34.11 29.96 -34.09
C LEU A 130 35.41 29.30 -33.66
N GLU A 131 36.54 29.67 -34.25
CA GLU A 131 37.86 29.19 -33.88
C GLU A 131 38.18 29.51 -32.42
N ASN A 132 37.90 30.74 -31.98
CA ASN A 132 38.06 31.14 -30.57
C ASN A 132 37.13 30.37 -29.63
N LEU A 133 35.88 30.14 -30.02
CA LEU A 133 34.91 29.39 -29.21
C LEU A 133 35.25 27.90 -29.12
N LEU A 134 35.76 27.31 -30.21
CA LEU A 134 36.16 25.91 -30.31
C LEU A 134 37.62 25.69 -29.86
N GLY A 135 38.35 26.74 -29.48
CA GLY A 135 39.74 26.66 -29.00
C GLY A 135 40.01 25.54 -28.00
N PRO A 136 39.17 25.28 -26.99
CA PRO A 136 39.36 24.16 -26.06
C PRO A 136 39.30 22.75 -26.71
N LEU A 137 38.63 22.61 -27.85
CA LEU A 137 38.58 21.38 -28.65
C LEU A 137 39.79 21.24 -29.57
N ASN A 138 40.35 22.38 -29.97
CA ASN A 138 41.48 22.50 -30.87
C ASN A 138 42.81 22.72 -30.14
N SER A 139 42.85 22.60 -28.80
CA SER A 139 44.07 22.88 -28.04
C SER A 139 45.14 21.83 -28.35
N GLU A 140 45.92 22.09 -29.39
CA GLU A 140 47.30 21.62 -29.50
C GLU A 140 48.02 22.20 -28.29
N ASN A 141 48.28 21.35 -27.31
CA ASN A 141 49.12 21.76 -26.20
C ASN A 141 50.55 21.88 -26.76
N ASP A 142 50.92 23.10 -27.15
CA ASP A 142 52.21 23.51 -27.72
C ASP A 142 53.44 23.28 -26.82
N ASP A 143 53.31 22.54 -25.70
CA ASP A 143 54.38 22.35 -24.72
C ASP A 143 55.37 21.21 -25.07
N SER A 144 55.16 20.47 -26.17
CA SER A 144 56.14 19.50 -26.68
C SER A 144 56.55 19.85 -28.10
N GLY A 145 57.69 20.51 -28.27
CA GLY A 145 58.27 20.94 -29.55
C GLY A 145 58.73 19.82 -30.50
N ASP A 146 57.98 18.72 -30.57
CA ASP A 146 58.15 17.62 -31.53
C ASP A 146 57.06 17.76 -32.62
N GLU A 147 57.35 18.55 -33.66
CA GLU A 147 56.45 18.83 -34.80
C GLU A 147 55.93 17.58 -35.55
N HIS A 148 56.54 16.40 -35.33
CA HIS A 148 56.19 15.17 -36.06
C HIS A 148 55.22 14.22 -35.33
N LYS A 149 54.70 14.55 -34.14
CA LYS A 149 53.74 13.70 -33.40
C LYS A 149 52.35 14.32 -33.14
N LEU A 150 52.09 15.53 -33.64
CA LEU A 150 50.89 16.31 -33.30
C LEU A 150 49.59 15.83 -33.98
N ASP A 151 49.65 15.14 -35.11
CA ASP A 151 48.45 14.85 -35.92
C ASP A 151 47.50 13.79 -35.33
N ASP A 152 47.92 13.02 -34.33
CA ASP A 152 47.12 11.91 -33.78
C ASP A 152 46.36 12.26 -32.50
N ALA A 153 46.51 13.46 -31.93
CA ALA A 153 45.78 13.84 -30.72
C ALA A 153 44.33 14.22 -31.04
N GLY A 154 43.38 13.37 -30.65
CA GLY A 154 41.95 13.65 -30.75
C GLY A 154 41.29 13.98 -29.41
N CYS A 155 40.02 14.40 -29.48
CA CYS A 155 39.16 14.64 -28.33
C CYS A 155 37.84 13.86 -28.41
N VAL A 156 37.24 13.57 -27.25
CA VAL A 156 35.94 12.91 -27.14
C VAL A 156 35.00 13.77 -26.30
N LEU A 157 33.74 13.85 -26.71
CA LEU A 157 32.71 14.64 -26.03
C LEU A 157 31.89 13.77 -25.07
N LEU A 158 31.93 14.12 -23.78
CA LEU A 158 31.10 13.50 -22.74
C LEU A 158 30.01 14.47 -22.31
N CYS A 159 28.73 14.14 -22.52
CA CYS A 159 27.62 15.00 -22.13
C CYS A 159 26.76 14.43 -21.00
N TRP A 160 26.14 15.31 -20.22
CA TRP A 160 25.20 14.94 -19.17
C TRP A 160 24.13 16.00 -18.94
N GLY A 161 23.03 15.60 -18.32
CA GLY A 161 21.86 16.45 -18.12
C GLY A 161 20.70 16.12 -19.06
N SER A 162 19.80 17.09 -19.23
CA SER A 162 18.58 16.95 -20.04
C SER A 162 18.87 17.17 -21.53
N SER A 163 18.03 16.64 -22.43
CA SER A 163 18.23 16.78 -23.88
C SER A 163 18.27 18.25 -24.35
N SER A 164 17.52 19.14 -23.69
CA SER A 164 17.44 20.57 -24.01
C SER A 164 18.48 21.44 -23.32
N ASP A 165 19.09 20.96 -22.23
CA ASP A 165 20.11 21.66 -21.46
C ASP A 165 21.06 20.62 -20.89
N CYS A 166 22.14 20.37 -21.65
CA CYS A 166 23.20 19.47 -21.27
C CYS A 166 24.53 20.21 -21.20
N ARG A 167 25.42 19.66 -20.39
CA ARG A 167 26.82 20.08 -20.32
C ARG A 167 27.67 19.05 -21.02
N VAL A 168 28.67 19.51 -21.77
CA VAL A 168 29.57 18.68 -22.55
C VAL A 168 30.98 18.94 -22.06
N LEU A 169 31.64 17.91 -21.56
CA LEU A 169 33.05 17.91 -21.19
C LEU A 169 33.85 17.43 -22.39
N VAL A 170 34.87 18.19 -22.74
CA VAL A 170 35.84 17.79 -23.76
C VAL A 170 36.96 17.01 -23.09
N VAL A 171 37.18 15.78 -23.55
CA VAL A 171 38.28 14.93 -23.08
C VAL A 171 39.34 14.86 -24.16
N ASN A 172 40.38 15.68 -24.02
CA ASN A 172 41.51 15.77 -24.95
C ASN A 172 42.49 14.59 -24.80
N HIS A 173 43.47 14.51 -25.71
CA HIS A 173 44.58 13.55 -25.70
C HIS A 173 44.14 12.09 -25.86
N ILE A 174 43.14 11.84 -26.70
CA ILE A 174 42.68 10.50 -27.07
C ILE A 174 43.03 10.28 -28.54
N GLY A 175 44.09 9.53 -28.80
CA GLY A 175 44.45 9.14 -30.16
C GLY A 175 43.52 8.08 -30.76
N ARG A 176 43.45 8.05 -32.10
CA ARG A 176 42.60 7.09 -32.83
C ARG A 176 43.00 5.63 -32.60
N THR A 177 44.28 5.38 -32.32
CA THR A 177 44.87 4.06 -32.08
C THR A 177 45.08 3.76 -30.59
N VAL A 178 44.47 4.54 -29.69
CA VAL A 178 44.59 4.32 -28.24
C VAL A 178 43.95 2.99 -27.84
N ASP A 179 44.67 2.25 -26.99
CA ASP A 179 44.17 1.02 -26.37
C ASP A 179 42.77 1.23 -25.75
N GLN A 180 41.87 0.28 -25.98
CA GLN A 180 40.46 0.37 -25.60
C GLN A 180 40.31 0.50 -24.09
N GLU A 181 41.12 -0.19 -23.28
CA GLU A 181 41.09 -0.02 -21.82
C GLU A 181 41.50 1.41 -21.44
N LEU A 182 42.58 1.93 -22.03
CA LEU A 182 43.07 3.27 -21.77
C LEU A 182 42.06 4.35 -22.19
N PHE A 183 41.34 4.14 -23.30
CA PHE A 183 40.25 5.01 -23.77
C PHE A 183 39.17 5.17 -22.70
N TRP A 184 38.56 4.06 -22.25
CA TRP A 184 37.49 4.11 -21.25
C TRP A 184 37.98 4.59 -19.89
N LYS A 185 39.21 4.24 -19.50
CA LYS A 185 39.82 4.71 -18.26
C LYS A 185 40.05 6.22 -18.25
N LYS A 186 40.47 6.81 -19.38
CA LYS A 186 40.61 8.27 -19.53
C LYS A 186 39.25 8.97 -19.41
N LEU A 187 38.23 8.48 -20.10
CA LEU A 187 36.87 9.02 -20.01
C LEU A 187 36.31 8.94 -18.59
N GLN A 188 36.45 7.79 -17.94
CA GLN A 188 36.00 7.58 -16.56
C GLN A 188 36.72 8.54 -15.59
N THR A 189 38.03 8.71 -15.76
CA THR A 189 38.84 9.60 -14.92
C THR A 189 38.44 11.08 -15.11
N ALA A 190 38.27 11.52 -16.37
CA ALA A 190 37.82 12.87 -16.69
C ALA A 190 36.44 13.15 -16.09
N TRP A 191 35.50 12.22 -16.24
CA TRP A 191 34.16 12.32 -15.68
C TRP A 191 34.16 12.48 -14.15
N TYR A 192 34.87 11.61 -13.42
CA TYR A 192 34.93 11.69 -11.95
C TYR A 192 35.72 12.89 -11.44
N ASN A 193 36.72 13.39 -12.17
CA ASN A 193 37.39 14.64 -11.81
C ASN A 193 36.42 15.82 -11.92
N THR A 194 35.59 15.87 -12.97
CA THR A 194 34.61 16.95 -13.19
C THR A 194 33.42 16.87 -12.23
N ARG A 195 32.91 15.66 -11.92
CA ARG A 195 31.71 15.46 -11.07
C ARG A 195 32.02 15.25 -9.58
N GLY A 196 33.29 15.11 -9.23
CA GLY A 196 33.81 14.85 -7.90
C GLY A 196 34.13 13.38 -7.64
N ARG A 197 35.37 13.10 -7.21
CA ARG A 197 35.88 11.74 -6.94
C ARG A 197 35.12 10.95 -5.87
N TRP A 198 34.36 11.63 -5.00
CA TRP A 198 33.55 10.96 -3.97
C TRP A 198 32.51 10.01 -4.57
N ARG A 199 32.02 10.29 -5.79
CA ARG A 199 31.06 9.45 -6.49
C ARG A 199 31.60 8.05 -6.79
N GLN A 200 32.92 7.92 -6.98
CA GLN A 200 33.56 6.62 -7.18
C GLN A 200 33.50 5.74 -5.92
N LYS A 201 33.38 6.34 -4.73
CA LYS A 201 33.36 5.64 -3.44
C LYS A 201 31.94 5.32 -2.94
N MET A 202 30.90 5.85 -3.59
CA MET A 202 29.51 5.64 -3.21
C MET A 202 28.93 4.46 -3.99
N PRO A 203 28.75 3.26 -3.38
CA PRO A 203 28.26 2.08 -4.10
C PRO A 203 26.82 2.23 -4.62
N TRP A 204 26.05 3.20 -4.09
CA TRP A 204 24.63 3.43 -4.39
C TRP A 204 24.37 4.55 -5.41
N TYR A 205 25.40 5.31 -5.77
CA TYR A 205 25.27 6.43 -6.69
C TYR A 205 26.28 6.25 -7.82
N GLY A 206 25.79 5.87 -8.98
CA GLY A 206 26.61 5.39 -10.07
C GLY A 206 26.11 5.86 -11.43
N ILE A 207 26.75 5.30 -12.45
CA ILE A 207 26.40 5.53 -13.85
C ILE A 207 25.31 4.53 -14.21
N ARG A 208 24.15 5.03 -14.62
CA ARG A 208 22.98 4.23 -14.96
C ARG A 208 23.03 3.76 -16.40
N SER A 209 23.40 4.65 -17.32
CA SER A 209 23.60 4.31 -18.72
C SER A 209 24.59 5.24 -19.39
N VAL A 210 25.33 4.70 -20.37
CA VAL A 210 26.17 5.44 -21.30
C VAL A 210 25.67 5.17 -22.70
N LYS A 211 25.18 6.21 -23.39
CA LYS A 211 24.57 6.10 -24.72
C LYS A 211 25.26 7.00 -25.73
N GLN A 212 25.29 6.60 -26.99
CA GLN A 212 25.76 7.49 -28.05
C GLN A 212 24.71 8.55 -28.41
N VAL A 213 25.13 9.81 -28.53
CA VAL A 213 24.24 10.94 -28.85
C VAL A 213 24.84 11.88 -29.87
N GLU A 214 23.99 12.60 -30.59
CA GLU A 214 24.37 13.73 -31.43
C GLU A 214 24.23 15.03 -30.62
N ILE A 215 25.33 15.76 -30.50
CA ILE A 215 25.52 16.95 -29.67
C ILE A 215 25.64 18.16 -30.58
N ARG A 216 24.88 19.21 -30.27
CA ARG A 216 24.97 20.52 -30.89
C ARG A 216 25.41 21.52 -29.83
N LEU A 217 26.58 22.12 -30.02
CA LEU A 217 27.16 23.05 -29.06
C LEU A 217 26.43 24.40 -29.13
N VAL A 218 26.17 24.99 -27.97
CA VAL A 218 25.55 26.32 -27.83
C VAL A 218 26.62 27.36 -27.48
N GLY A 219 27.59 26.99 -26.64
CA GLY A 219 28.72 27.85 -26.27
C GLY A 219 29.47 27.34 -25.02
N PRO A 220 30.64 27.91 -24.71
CA PRO A 220 31.43 27.51 -23.54
C PRO A 220 30.76 27.93 -22.21
N ASP A 221 30.92 27.12 -21.16
CA ASP A 221 30.50 27.45 -19.80
C ASP A 221 31.46 28.50 -19.22
N PRO A 222 31.00 29.70 -18.82
CA PRO A 222 31.87 30.75 -18.31
C PRO A 222 32.60 30.36 -17.02
N LYS A 223 32.19 29.28 -16.33
CA LYS A 223 32.79 28.82 -15.09
C LYS A 223 33.84 27.73 -15.27
N ALA A 224 33.90 27.08 -16.44
CA ALA A 224 34.76 25.94 -16.67
C ALA A 224 35.23 25.92 -18.13
N LYS A 225 36.55 26.08 -18.35
CA LYS A 225 37.16 26.22 -19.68
C LYS A 225 36.90 25.03 -20.62
N ASP A 226 36.79 23.82 -20.06
CA ASP A 226 36.66 22.57 -20.84
C ASP A 226 35.22 22.06 -20.93
N VAL A 227 34.24 22.88 -20.52
CA VAL A 227 32.82 22.51 -20.48
C VAL A 227 32.01 23.44 -21.37
N PHE A 228 31.12 22.87 -22.17
CA PHE A 228 30.20 23.58 -23.05
C PHE A 228 28.75 23.35 -22.66
N HIS A 229 27.89 24.33 -22.90
CA HIS A 229 26.45 24.14 -22.97
C HIS A 229 26.07 23.59 -24.34
N ALA A 230 25.18 22.61 -24.37
CA ALA A 230 24.73 21.99 -25.61
C ALA A 230 23.30 21.45 -25.53
N VAL A 231 22.77 21.07 -26.69
CA VAL A 231 21.55 20.28 -26.86
C VAL A 231 21.96 18.94 -27.44
N TYR A 232 21.38 17.84 -26.97
CA TYR A 232 21.64 16.52 -27.55
C TYR A 232 20.37 15.86 -28.04
N GLN A 233 20.52 15.01 -29.05
CA GLN A 233 19.50 14.07 -29.53
C GLN A 233 20.06 12.65 -29.42
N LEU A 234 19.23 11.70 -28.98
CA LEU A 234 19.65 10.30 -28.95
C LEU A 234 19.94 9.80 -30.35
N ALA A 235 21.10 9.18 -30.53
CA ALA A 235 21.48 8.60 -31.81
C ALA A 235 20.67 7.34 -32.13
N ASP A 236 19.83 6.84 -31.22
CA ASP A 236 19.03 5.61 -31.36
C ASP A 236 18.31 5.51 -32.70
N LYS A 237 17.67 6.58 -33.19
CA LYS A 237 16.98 6.55 -34.49
C LYS A 237 17.95 6.40 -35.67
N ALA A 238 19.07 7.11 -35.64
CA ALA A 238 20.10 7.02 -36.67
C ALA A 238 20.79 5.65 -36.63
N LEU A 239 21.03 5.13 -35.42
CA LEU A 239 21.62 3.82 -35.16
C LEU A 239 20.71 2.69 -35.65
N GLU A 240 19.41 2.73 -35.34
CA GLU A 240 18.44 1.75 -35.83
C GLU A 240 18.29 1.83 -37.35
N THR A 241 18.31 3.03 -37.93
CA THR A 241 18.31 3.19 -39.39
C THR A 241 19.58 2.61 -40.03
N GLU A 242 20.74 2.78 -39.40
CA GLU A 242 22.01 2.20 -39.86
C GLU A 242 21.99 0.66 -39.73
N LYS A 243 21.50 0.12 -38.60
CA LYS A 243 21.29 -1.32 -38.43
C LYS A 243 20.37 -1.88 -39.51
N GLN A 244 19.26 -1.19 -39.81
CA GLN A 244 18.32 -1.60 -40.83
C GLN A 244 18.96 -1.57 -42.23
N LYS A 245 19.68 -0.49 -42.58
CA LYS A 245 20.42 -0.41 -43.85
C LYS A 245 21.46 -1.52 -44.01
N LEU A 246 22.18 -1.85 -42.93
CA LEU A 246 23.14 -2.96 -42.95
C LEU A 246 22.46 -4.31 -43.12
N TRP A 247 21.30 -4.52 -42.46
CA TRP A 247 20.47 -5.71 -42.69
C TRP A 247 19.98 -5.83 -44.13
N GLU A 248 19.52 -4.72 -44.73
CA GLU A 248 19.07 -4.69 -46.13
C GLU A 248 20.23 -5.01 -47.09
N ARG A 249 21.41 -4.41 -46.89
CA ARG A 249 22.61 -4.70 -47.71
C ARG A 249 23.07 -6.15 -47.60
N MET A 250 23.06 -6.71 -46.39
CA MET A 250 23.39 -8.12 -46.19
C MET A 250 22.36 -9.04 -46.84
N GLY A 251 21.08 -8.66 -46.87
CA GLY A 251 20.02 -9.44 -47.52
C GLY A 251 20.10 -9.41 -49.05
N THR A 252 20.68 -8.36 -49.64
CA THR A 252 20.90 -8.25 -51.08
C THR A 252 22.19 -8.89 -51.57
N ALA A 253 23.18 -9.07 -50.70
CA ALA A 253 24.44 -9.73 -51.03
C ALA A 253 24.17 -11.19 -51.42
N ARG A 254 24.50 -11.55 -52.65
CA ARG A 254 24.40 -12.94 -53.13
C ARG A 254 25.57 -13.72 -52.57
N LEU A 255 25.33 -14.41 -51.45
CA LEU A 255 26.30 -15.39 -50.98
C LEU A 255 26.32 -16.56 -52.00
N PRO A 256 27.51 -16.90 -52.53
CA PRO A 256 27.66 -18.00 -53.47
C PRO A 256 27.24 -19.31 -52.80
N ASP A 257 26.53 -20.15 -53.55
CA ASP A 257 26.07 -21.45 -53.06
C ASP A 257 27.30 -22.34 -52.85
N TYR A 258 27.45 -22.89 -51.64
CA TYR A 258 28.68 -23.56 -51.20
C TYR A 258 29.00 -24.87 -51.95
N ASP A 259 28.12 -25.30 -52.87
CA ASP A 259 28.26 -26.52 -53.64
C ASP A 259 29.14 -26.37 -54.90
N ASP A 260 29.51 -25.14 -55.31
CA ASP A 260 30.35 -24.88 -56.51
C ASP A 260 31.79 -24.45 -56.12
N LEU A 261 32.54 -25.39 -55.55
CA LEU A 261 33.81 -25.19 -54.81
C LEU A 261 35.06 -24.82 -55.65
N GLY A 262 34.91 -24.39 -56.90
CA GLY A 262 36.05 -24.17 -57.80
C GLY A 262 36.71 -22.79 -57.71
N TYR A 263 35.92 -21.71 -57.62
CA TYR A 263 36.36 -20.36 -57.97
C TYR A 263 35.61 -19.26 -57.21
N VAL A 264 35.52 -19.34 -55.89
CA VAL A 264 34.68 -18.42 -55.10
C VAL A 264 35.52 -17.71 -54.03
N CYS A 265 35.32 -16.39 -53.87
CA CYS A 265 35.96 -15.61 -52.81
C CYS A 265 35.47 -16.12 -51.43
N GLN A 266 36.37 -16.54 -50.54
CA GLN A 266 36.05 -17.25 -49.29
C GLN A 266 36.56 -16.47 -48.07
N TYR A 267 35.71 -16.25 -47.08
CA TYR A 267 36.12 -15.68 -45.80
C TYR A 267 36.80 -16.73 -44.91
N ASP A 268 38.03 -16.46 -44.48
CA ASP A 268 38.72 -17.30 -43.49
C ASP A 268 38.44 -16.77 -42.08
N PRO A 269 37.64 -17.48 -41.26
CA PRO A 269 37.31 -17.06 -39.90
C PRO A 269 38.51 -17.07 -38.95
N LYS A 270 39.64 -17.72 -39.31
CA LYS A 270 40.85 -17.75 -38.48
C LYS A 270 41.68 -16.48 -38.63
N THR A 271 41.78 -15.95 -39.85
CA THR A 271 42.54 -14.74 -40.14
C THR A 271 41.67 -13.49 -40.10
N GLY A 272 40.34 -13.64 -40.21
CA GLY A 272 39.41 -12.53 -40.34
C GLY A 272 39.50 -11.82 -41.69
N SER A 273 40.10 -12.48 -42.69
CA SER A 273 40.33 -11.91 -44.02
C SER A 273 39.56 -12.69 -45.08
N THR A 274 39.11 -12.01 -46.12
CA THR A 274 38.51 -12.64 -47.30
C THR A 274 39.61 -13.03 -48.28
N GLY A 275 39.74 -14.32 -48.58
CA GLY A 275 40.57 -14.80 -49.68
C GLY A 275 39.81 -14.62 -51.00
N HIS A 276 40.36 -13.84 -51.91
CA HIS A 276 39.73 -13.59 -53.22
C HIS A 276 40.25 -14.57 -54.27
N CYS A 277 39.36 -15.04 -55.15
CA CYS A 277 39.75 -15.84 -56.31
C CYS A 277 40.25 -14.93 -57.45
N ILE A 278 40.91 -15.51 -58.46
CA ILE A 278 41.47 -14.76 -59.61
C ILE A 278 40.38 -14.02 -60.40
N ASP A 279 39.16 -14.57 -60.42
CA ASP A 279 38.01 -14.00 -61.14
C ASP A 279 37.07 -13.17 -60.22
N CYS A 280 37.55 -12.68 -59.07
CA CYS A 280 36.75 -11.80 -58.21
C CYS A 280 36.60 -10.44 -58.92
N ASP A 281 35.36 -10.03 -59.26
CA ASP A 281 35.04 -8.77 -59.97
C ASP A 281 35.67 -7.51 -59.31
N GLY A 282 36.05 -7.59 -58.03
CA GLY A 282 36.72 -6.52 -57.31
C GLY A 282 38.22 -6.31 -57.59
N ILE A 283 38.87 -7.17 -58.38
CA ILE A 283 40.33 -7.12 -58.65
C ILE A 283 40.65 -6.80 -60.12
N TYR A 284 39.72 -6.21 -60.89
CA TYR A 284 40.07 -5.68 -62.21
C TYR A 284 41.07 -4.53 -62.06
N TYR A 285 42.36 -4.84 -62.17
CA TYR A 285 43.43 -3.89 -62.41
C TYR A 285 43.19 -3.30 -63.81
N ASP A 286 42.51 -2.16 -63.89
CA ASP A 286 42.58 -1.33 -65.08
C ASP A 286 43.96 -0.65 -65.10
N PRO A 287 44.88 -1.01 -66.02
CA PRO A 287 46.22 -0.45 -66.03
C PRO A 287 46.28 1.02 -66.48
N GLU A 288 45.17 1.56 -67.01
CA GLU A 288 45.13 2.90 -67.62
C GLU A 288 44.02 3.82 -67.08
N GLY A 289 43.16 3.36 -66.16
CA GLY A 289 42.00 4.09 -65.65
C GLY A 289 42.12 4.55 -64.20
N ASP A 290 41.66 5.77 -63.91
CA ASP A 290 41.65 6.43 -62.59
C ASP A 290 41.30 5.48 -61.43
N ILE A 291 42.19 5.48 -60.43
CA ILE A 291 42.36 4.53 -59.31
C ILE A 291 41.17 4.42 -58.32
N ASP A 292 40.08 5.18 -58.49
CA ASP A 292 39.17 5.48 -57.37
C ASP A 292 37.85 4.66 -57.32
N THR A 293 37.66 3.63 -58.14
CA THR A 293 36.45 2.78 -58.06
C THR A 293 36.75 1.28 -57.98
N PHE A 294 37.58 0.88 -57.01
CA PHE A 294 37.63 -0.52 -56.59
C PHE A 294 36.25 -0.95 -56.05
N SER A 295 35.49 -1.71 -56.84
CA SER A 295 34.31 -2.39 -56.33
C SER A 295 34.75 -3.42 -55.29
N THR A 296 34.34 -3.24 -54.04
CA THR A 296 34.65 -4.20 -52.97
C THR A 296 33.94 -5.52 -53.26
N CYS A 297 34.64 -6.64 -53.13
CA CYS A 297 34.07 -7.98 -53.32
C CYS A 297 32.82 -8.18 -52.44
N ASP A 298 31.71 -8.66 -53.03
CA ASP A 298 30.42 -8.86 -52.35
C ASP A 298 30.54 -9.69 -51.05
N VAL A 299 31.39 -10.73 -51.04
CA VAL A 299 31.64 -11.56 -49.86
C VAL A 299 32.33 -10.75 -48.76
N GLU A 300 33.31 -9.93 -49.12
CA GLU A 300 34.02 -9.09 -48.17
C GLU A 300 33.08 -8.01 -47.62
N GLU A 301 32.29 -7.36 -48.49
CA GLU A 301 31.30 -6.37 -48.08
C GLU A 301 30.27 -6.98 -47.12
N PHE A 302 29.81 -8.21 -47.37
CA PHE A 302 28.91 -8.94 -46.48
C PHE A 302 29.50 -9.12 -45.08
N TYR A 303 30.74 -9.62 -44.97
CA TYR A 303 31.37 -9.84 -43.67
C TYR A 303 31.71 -8.52 -42.96
N GLN A 304 32.17 -7.50 -43.68
CA GLN A 304 32.38 -6.16 -43.12
C GLN A 304 31.06 -5.54 -42.59
N ASN A 305 29.96 -5.68 -43.34
CA ASN A 305 28.63 -5.21 -42.93
C ASN A 305 28.10 -5.99 -41.71
N SER A 306 28.31 -7.31 -41.67
CA SER A 306 27.95 -8.18 -40.54
C SER A 306 28.73 -7.83 -39.27
N GLU A 307 30.04 -7.61 -39.40
CA GLU A 307 30.89 -7.17 -38.31
C GLU A 307 30.45 -5.80 -37.78
N ARG A 308 30.19 -4.84 -38.67
CA ARG A 308 29.66 -3.51 -38.31
C ARG A 308 28.32 -3.61 -37.60
N LEU A 309 27.43 -4.49 -38.05
CA LEU A 309 26.14 -4.72 -37.38
C LEU A 309 26.34 -5.32 -35.98
N ASN A 310 27.22 -6.30 -35.82
CA ASN A 310 27.53 -6.89 -34.53
C ASN A 310 28.10 -5.85 -33.56
N ARG A 311 29.00 -4.98 -34.03
CA ARG A 311 29.52 -3.83 -33.26
C ARG A 311 28.39 -2.88 -32.82
N LEU A 312 27.40 -2.60 -33.68
CA LEU A 312 26.22 -1.79 -33.32
C LEU A 312 25.30 -2.48 -32.31
N LYS A 313 25.20 -3.82 -32.31
CA LYS A 313 24.43 -4.58 -31.31
C LYS A 313 25.08 -4.55 -29.92
N MET A 314 26.39 -4.31 -29.87
CA MET A 314 27.16 -4.20 -28.62
C MET A 314 27.07 -2.81 -27.98
N GLU A 315 26.33 -1.85 -28.54
CA GLU A 315 26.15 -0.50 -28.00
C GLU A 315 25.71 -0.47 -26.51
N PRO A 316 24.80 -1.34 -26.02
CA PRO A 316 24.44 -1.39 -24.61
C PRO A 316 25.60 -1.70 -23.65
N LEU A 317 26.67 -2.36 -24.14
CA LEU A 317 27.86 -2.67 -23.34
C LEU A 317 28.69 -1.44 -23.00
N ARG A 318 28.49 -0.29 -23.66
CA ARG A 318 29.20 0.96 -23.33
C ARG A 318 29.03 1.32 -21.85
N THR A 319 27.86 1.07 -21.28
CA THR A 319 27.61 1.29 -19.85
C THR A 319 28.53 0.43 -18.98
N LEU A 320 28.65 -0.87 -19.32
CA LEU A 320 29.49 -1.81 -18.60
C LEU A 320 30.98 -1.48 -18.77
N LEU A 321 31.41 -1.08 -19.97
CA LEU A 321 32.80 -0.69 -20.24
C LEU A 321 33.19 0.59 -19.51
N PHE A 322 32.29 1.57 -19.45
CA PHE A 322 32.54 2.78 -18.69
C PHE A 322 32.64 2.49 -17.19
N GLN A 323 31.83 1.58 -16.66
CA GLN A 323 31.91 1.16 -15.25
C GLN A 323 33.16 0.32 -14.97
N ASN A 324 33.56 -0.55 -15.89
CA ASN A 324 34.71 -1.43 -15.77
C ASN A 324 35.59 -1.40 -17.04
N PRO A 325 36.52 -0.44 -17.15
CA PRO A 325 37.38 -0.26 -18.32
C PRO A 325 38.19 -1.50 -18.72
N LYS A 326 38.52 -2.38 -17.76
CA LYS A 326 39.27 -3.62 -18.03
C LYS A 326 38.54 -4.59 -18.94
N MET A 327 37.21 -4.52 -18.99
CA MET A 327 36.40 -5.36 -19.87
C MET A 327 36.50 -4.95 -21.34
N ALA A 328 37.06 -3.76 -21.63
CA ALA A 328 37.16 -3.23 -22.98
C ALA A 328 38.17 -4.00 -23.85
N VAL A 329 39.19 -4.61 -23.24
CA VAL A 329 40.17 -5.46 -23.94
C VAL A 329 39.49 -6.64 -24.66
N TYR A 330 38.37 -7.13 -24.12
CA TYR A 330 37.64 -8.26 -24.69
C TYR A 330 36.49 -7.84 -25.62
N ASN A 331 36.18 -6.54 -25.70
CA ASN A 331 35.01 -6.02 -26.41
C ASN A 331 35.45 -4.85 -27.29
N GLU A 332 35.82 -5.15 -28.52
CA GLU A 332 36.20 -4.15 -29.52
C GLU A 332 34.98 -3.36 -30.00
N LEU A 333 34.70 -2.24 -29.31
CA LEU A 333 33.70 -1.26 -29.74
C LEU A 333 34.35 -0.23 -30.67
N GLU A 334 33.66 0.09 -31.76
CA GLU A 334 34.10 1.12 -32.72
C GLU A 334 34.00 2.51 -32.05
N ASN A 335 35.13 2.96 -31.50
CA ASN A 335 35.25 4.27 -30.83
C ASN A 335 35.87 5.34 -31.74
N ALA A 336 36.40 4.97 -32.91
CA ALA A 336 37.01 5.90 -33.86
C ALA A 336 36.06 7.05 -34.27
N LYS A 337 34.77 6.75 -34.43
CA LYS A 337 33.72 7.75 -34.76
C LYS A 337 33.40 8.74 -33.63
N LEU A 338 33.89 8.49 -32.41
CA LEU A 338 33.71 9.38 -31.26
C LEU A 338 34.93 10.29 -31.05
N VAL A 339 36.05 10.00 -31.72
CA VAL A 339 37.31 10.73 -31.59
C VAL A 339 37.42 11.76 -32.70
N TYR A 340 37.40 13.03 -32.32
CA TYR A 340 37.55 14.17 -33.21
C TYR A 340 38.98 14.65 -33.20
N SER A 341 39.65 14.65 -34.35
CA SER A 341 40.93 15.37 -34.51
C SER A 341 40.66 16.88 -34.69
N SER A 342 41.64 17.73 -34.36
CA SER A 342 41.59 19.17 -34.64
C SER A 342 41.21 19.44 -36.10
N LYS A 343 41.85 18.73 -37.03
CA LYS A 343 41.52 18.76 -38.46
C LYS A 343 40.07 18.36 -38.76
N SER A 344 39.53 17.32 -38.12
CA SER A 344 38.15 16.90 -38.31
C SER A 344 37.14 17.96 -37.85
N ILE A 345 37.45 18.71 -36.80
CA ILE A 345 36.58 19.79 -36.29
C ILE A 345 36.67 20.98 -37.23
N ARG A 346 37.90 21.33 -37.66
CA ARG A 346 38.16 22.41 -38.62
C ARG A 346 37.46 22.21 -39.95
N ASP A 347 37.59 21.01 -40.52
CA ASP A 347 36.98 20.65 -41.79
C ASP A 347 35.45 20.79 -41.76
N GLN A 348 34.78 20.58 -40.62
CA GLN A 348 33.32 20.72 -40.51
C GLN A 348 32.84 22.16 -40.67
N TYR A 349 33.54 23.15 -40.09
CA TYR A 349 33.10 24.54 -40.17
C TYR A 349 33.71 25.30 -41.36
N GLU A 350 34.84 24.85 -41.92
CA GLU A 350 35.45 25.44 -43.13
C GLU A 350 34.70 25.03 -44.41
N ARG A 351 34.25 23.78 -44.53
CA ARG A 351 33.60 23.28 -45.77
C ARG A 351 32.15 23.73 -45.92
N GLU A 352 31.41 23.89 -44.83
CA GLU A 352 29.99 24.28 -44.87
C GLU A 352 29.84 25.78 -44.66
N TYR A 353 29.74 26.58 -45.73
CA TYR A 353 29.29 28.00 -45.80
C TYR A 353 29.15 28.79 -44.46
N CYS A 354 30.18 28.81 -43.61
CA CYS A 354 30.11 29.32 -42.23
C CYS A 354 28.89 28.82 -41.41
N ALA A 355 28.79 27.51 -41.21
CA ALA A 355 27.80 26.94 -40.29
C ALA A 355 27.94 27.56 -38.89
N SER A 356 26.82 28.01 -38.33
CA SER A 356 26.77 28.48 -36.94
C SER A 356 27.07 27.34 -35.97
N LEU A 357 27.56 27.65 -34.76
CA LEU A 357 27.95 26.64 -33.76
C LEU A 357 26.84 25.59 -33.48
N GLY A 358 25.57 25.99 -33.49
CA GLY A 358 24.43 25.08 -33.27
C GLY A 358 24.00 24.25 -34.49
N GLN A 359 24.56 24.54 -35.68
CA GLN A 359 24.40 23.72 -36.88
C GLN A 359 25.43 22.58 -36.93
N LEU A 360 26.59 22.74 -36.29
CA LEU A 360 27.59 21.68 -36.17
C LEU A 360 27.05 20.53 -35.31
N VAL A 361 27.20 19.31 -35.81
CA VAL A 361 26.73 18.09 -35.14
C VAL A 361 27.92 17.19 -34.82
N PHE A 362 28.13 16.96 -33.53
CA PHE A 362 29.18 16.08 -33.02
C PHE A 362 28.55 14.82 -32.42
N ARG A 363 29.24 13.68 -32.50
CA ARG A 363 28.86 12.42 -31.86
C ARG A 363 29.59 12.31 -30.54
N GLY A 364 28.85 12.20 -29.44
CA GLY A 364 29.44 12.05 -28.11
C GLY A 364 28.77 10.93 -27.33
N LEU A 365 29.13 10.86 -26.05
CA LEU A 365 28.56 9.92 -25.10
C LEU A 365 27.74 10.67 -24.06
N HIS A 366 26.46 10.35 -23.94
CA HIS A 366 25.60 10.80 -22.86
C HIS A 366 25.70 9.86 -21.68
N ILE A 367 26.08 10.41 -20.53
CA ILE A 367 26.19 9.70 -19.27
C ILE A 367 24.98 10.10 -18.41
N GLU A 368 24.08 9.13 -18.19
CA GLU A 368 23.02 9.26 -17.21
C GLU A 368 23.56 8.76 -15.86
N ASP A 369 23.73 9.68 -14.90
CA ASP A 369 24.08 9.36 -13.52
C ASP A 369 22.85 9.40 -12.61
N GLY A 370 22.83 8.53 -11.61
CA GLY A 370 21.67 8.41 -10.74
C GLY A 370 21.89 7.50 -9.56
N TRP A 371 20.89 7.49 -8.67
CA TRP A 371 20.83 6.51 -7.61
C TRP A 371 20.49 5.16 -8.21
N THR A 372 21.43 4.22 -8.11
CA THR A 372 21.21 2.81 -8.43
C THR A 372 20.59 2.18 -7.19
N PHE A 373 19.30 2.46 -6.96
CA PHE A 373 18.53 1.79 -5.91
C PHE A 373 18.30 0.34 -6.35
N ASP A 374 19.25 -0.53 -6.07
CA ASP A 374 18.95 -1.96 -6.03
C ASP A 374 17.83 -2.19 -5.01
N ALA A 375 16.96 -3.16 -5.30
CA ALA A 375 15.81 -3.49 -4.46
C ALA A 375 16.19 -3.72 -2.97
N THR A 376 17.44 -4.16 -2.73
CA THR A 376 18.07 -4.31 -1.41
C THR A 376 18.19 -3.00 -0.63
N ILE A 377 18.43 -1.86 -1.27
CA ILE A 377 18.63 -0.58 -0.59
C ILE A 377 17.28 0.00 -0.16
N VAL A 378 16.25 -0.11 -1.01
CA VAL A 378 14.88 0.26 -0.62
C VAL A 378 14.42 -0.59 0.56
N ALA A 379 14.77 -1.88 0.58
CA ALA A 379 14.48 -2.77 1.71
C ALA A 379 15.21 -2.40 3.02
N ILE A 380 16.38 -1.75 2.96
CA ILE A 380 17.11 -1.29 4.15
C ILE A 380 16.65 0.12 4.58
N PHE A 381 16.52 1.06 3.64
CA PHE A 381 16.21 2.45 3.96
C PHE A 381 14.73 2.68 4.31
N MET A 382 13.78 1.92 3.77
CA MET A 382 12.37 2.03 4.17
C MET A 382 12.18 1.79 5.67
N PRO A 383 12.71 0.70 6.26
CA PRO A 383 12.67 0.49 7.71
C PRO A 383 13.32 1.62 8.50
N PHE A 384 14.50 2.10 8.09
CA PHE A 384 15.19 3.18 8.80
C PHE A 384 14.45 4.53 8.69
N ALA A 385 13.92 4.86 7.51
CA ALA A 385 13.13 6.07 7.30
C ALA A 385 11.80 6.02 8.05
N ALA A 386 11.16 4.85 8.10
CA ALA A 386 10.00 4.61 8.94
C ALA A 386 10.38 4.82 10.40
N LEU A 387 11.43 4.14 10.90
CA LEU A 387 11.87 4.22 12.29
C LEU A 387 12.27 5.64 12.72
N ALA A 388 12.97 6.37 11.85
CA ALA A 388 13.31 7.78 12.06
C ALA A 388 12.07 8.68 12.07
N SER A 389 11.12 8.47 11.15
CA SER A 389 9.85 9.21 11.14
C SER A 389 9.03 8.94 12.40
N THR A 390 9.00 7.68 12.86
CA THR A 390 8.35 7.28 14.10
C THR A 390 9.02 7.94 15.32
N LEU A 391 10.36 7.99 15.35
CA LEU A 391 11.12 8.68 16.39
C LEU A 391 10.86 10.18 16.41
N ILE A 392 10.75 10.83 15.24
CA ILE A 392 10.42 12.26 15.13
C ILE A 392 9.02 12.53 15.67
N VAL A 393 8.02 11.72 15.29
CA VAL A 393 6.64 11.84 15.79
C VAL A 393 6.57 11.57 17.29
N LEU A 394 7.29 10.56 17.80
CA LEU A 394 7.35 10.27 19.23
C LEU A 394 8.01 11.40 20.02
N THR A 395 9.11 11.97 19.50
CA THR A 395 9.80 13.10 20.15
C THR A 395 8.90 14.34 20.15
N ALA A 396 8.23 14.64 19.03
CA ALA A 396 7.26 15.72 18.95
C ALA A 396 6.09 15.50 19.91
N TRP A 397 5.57 14.26 20.01
CA TRP A 397 4.52 13.93 20.97
C TRP A 397 4.98 14.08 22.42
N LEU A 398 6.21 13.68 22.77
CA LEU A 398 6.77 13.87 24.10
C LEU A 398 6.89 15.35 24.49
N ILE A 399 7.24 16.22 23.53
CA ILE A 399 7.39 17.66 23.74
C ILE A 399 6.02 18.34 23.87
N TYR A 400 5.10 18.07 22.93
CA TYR A 400 3.84 18.81 22.81
C TYR A 400 2.67 18.15 23.57
N ARG A 401 2.82 16.89 24.00
CA ARG A 401 1.77 16.05 24.63
C ARG A 401 0.45 15.99 23.85
N ASP A 402 0.47 16.33 22.57
CA ASP A 402 -0.68 16.34 21.67
C ASP A 402 -0.31 15.64 20.35
N TRP A 403 -1.11 14.63 20.00
CA TRP A 403 -0.95 13.88 18.76
C TRP A 403 -1.24 14.73 17.52
N ALA A 404 -2.19 15.67 17.60
CA ALA A 404 -2.51 16.54 16.47
C ALA A 404 -1.30 17.43 16.10
N VAL A 405 -0.61 17.97 17.10
CA VAL A 405 0.59 18.79 16.92
C VAL A 405 1.77 17.94 16.44
N ALA A 406 1.96 16.74 16.99
CA ALA A 406 3.04 15.83 16.60
C ALA A 406 2.95 15.40 15.12
N TRP A 407 1.74 15.09 14.63
CA TRP A 407 1.52 14.74 13.23
C TRP A 407 1.60 15.95 12.30
N ASN A 408 1.12 17.13 12.74
CA ASN A 408 1.26 18.36 11.97
C ASN A 408 2.73 18.72 11.73
N HIS A 409 3.63 18.50 12.71
CA HIS A 409 5.06 18.73 12.51
C HIS A 409 5.70 17.80 11.45
N LEU A 410 5.26 16.54 11.36
CA LEU A 410 5.71 15.61 10.31
C LEU A 410 5.16 16.00 8.93
N CYS A 411 3.89 16.43 8.87
CA CYS A 411 3.22 16.80 7.61
C CYS A 411 3.67 18.18 7.08
N TRP A 412 3.88 19.17 7.96
CA TRP A 412 4.35 20.51 7.58
C TRP A 412 5.79 20.54 7.08
N GLY A 413 6.62 19.55 7.46
CA GLY A 413 7.96 19.39 6.88
C GLY A 413 7.93 19.13 5.36
N LYS A 414 6.84 18.56 4.84
CA LYS A 414 6.67 18.23 3.42
C LYS A 414 6.13 19.40 2.58
N GLU A 415 5.31 20.27 3.16
CA GLU A 415 4.61 21.32 2.40
C GLU A 415 5.50 22.52 2.04
N LYS A 416 6.55 22.78 2.83
CA LYS A 416 7.51 23.87 2.54
C LYS A 416 8.48 23.56 1.38
N GLY A 417 8.55 22.31 0.91
CA GLY A 417 9.45 21.91 -0.19
C GLY A 417 8.86 22.05 -1.61
N LEU A 418 7.54 21.99 -1.77
CA LEU A 418 6.89 21.94 -3.10
C LEU A 418 5.82 23.02 -3.33
N GLY A 419 5.26 23.65 -2.29
CA GLY A 419 4.12 24.56 -2.42
C GLY A 419 4.46 26.05 -2.60
N ALA A 420 5.69 26.47 -2.34
CA ALA A 420 6.06 27.90 -2.30
C ALA A 420 6.26 28.56 -3.68
N LYS A 421 6.11 27.82 -4.80
CA LYS A 421 6.48 28.32 -6.15
C LYS A 421 5.32 28.59 -7.11
N ILE A 422 4.05 28.32 -6.73
CA ILE A 422 2.93 28.39 -7.69
C ILE A 422 1.85 29.44 -7.34
N ARG A 423 1.86 30.04 -6.14
CA ARG A 423 0.79 30.96 -5.72
C ARG A 423 1.14 32.46 -5.87
N TRP A 424 1.73 32.85 -6.99
CA TRP A 424 2.03 34.27 -7.33
C TRP A 424 1.58 34.73 -8.72
N ALA A 425 0.75 33.96 -9.43
CA ALA A 425 0.17 34.40 -10.70
C ALA A 425 -1.35 34.23 -10.67
N LEU A 426 -2.04 35.35 -10.90
CA LEU A 426 -3.48 35.55 -11.19
C LEU A 426 -4.21 36.39 -10.13
N LYS A 427 -4.10 37.71 -10.29
CA LYS A 427 -5.09 38.70 -9.84
C LYS A 427 -6.13 38.90 -10.95
N PRO A 428 -7.43 38.98 -10.64
CA PRO A 428 -8.38 39.77 -11.42
C PRO A 428 -8.60 41.14 -10.77
N LYS A 429 -8.58 42.16 -11.62
CA LYS A 429 -8.85 43.57 -11.37
C LYS A 429 -10.36 43.86 -11.34
N ASP A 430 -10.72 44.83 -10.48
CA ASP A 430 -11.69 45.94 -10.63
C ASP A 430 -13.22 45.67 -10.79
N PHE A 431 -13.95 45.95 -9.69
CA PHE A 431 -15.21 46.75 -9.45
C PHE A 431 -16.19 47.12 -10.61
N PRO A 432 -17.48 47.52 -10.37
CA PRO A 432 -18.09 47.90 -9.09
C PRO A 432 -19.52 47.41 -8.76
N SER A 433 -19.85 47.61 -7.48
CA SER A 433 -21.16 47.64 -6.80
C SER A 433 -22.24 48.48 -7.49
N ALA A 434 -23.49 48.00 -7.45
CA ALA A 434 -24.68 48.84 -7.38
C ALA A 434 -25.75 48.23 -6.44
N LYS A 435 -26.28 49.10 -5.57
CA LYS A 435 -27.37 48.85 -4.62
C LYS A 435 -28.74 48.87 -5.33
N ALA A 436 -29.70 48.15 -4.73
CA ALA A 436 -31.00 48.66 -4.24
C ALA A 436 -32.27 47.89 -4.67
N SER A 437 -33.17 47.80 -3.68
CA SER A 437 -34.64 47.68 -3.71
C SER A 437 -35.34 46.38 -4.13
N SER A 438 -35.97 45.77 -3.11
CA SER A 438 -37.25 45.05 -3.16
C SER A 438 -38.40 46.05 -3.47
N PRO A 439 -39.55 45.61 -4.03
CA PRO A 439 -40.69 45.25 -3.16
C PRO A 439 -41.57 44.08 -3.63
N VAL A 440 -42.07 43.33 -2.64
CA VAL A 440 -43.46 42.84 -2.39
C VAL A 440 -44.49 42.86 -3.53
N GLY A 441 -45.23 41.75 -3.72
CA GLY A 441 -46.61 41.80 -4.26
C GLY A 441 -47.15 40.51 -4.90
N SER A 442 -48.31 40.06 -4.41
CA SER A 442 -49.04 38.79 -4.63
C SER A 442 -49.94 38.66 -5.89
N ALA A 443 -50.15 37.39 -6.33
CA ALA A 443 -51.39 36.73 -6.82
C ALA A 443 -52.04 37.00 -8.23
N ILE A 444 -51.95 36.00 -9.14
CA ILE A 444 -52.98 35.18 -9.89
C ILE A 444 -54.25 35.87 -10.52
N PRO A 445 -54.89 35.43 -11.65
CA PRO A 445 -54.47 34.73 -12.90
C PRO A 445 -55.08 35.33 -14.23
N ALA A 446 -54.58 34.92 -15.41
CA ALA A 446 -55.39 34.64 -16.63
C ALA A 446 -54.52 34.08 -17.79
N GLN A 447 -55.04 33.08 -18.51
CA GLN A 447 -54.44 32.30 -19.62
C GLN A 447 -54.63 32.97 -21.02
N PRO A 448 -54.37 32.29 -22.17
CA PRO A 448 -53.10 31.89 -22.82
C PRO A 448 -53.03 32.41 -24.30
N PRO A 449 -52.08 32.03 -25.20
CA PRO A 449 -52.03 30.69 -25.83
C PRO A 449 -50.63 30.12 -26.17
N THR A 450 -50.51 28.80 -25.96
CA THR A 450 -49.82 27.73 -26.74
C THR A 450 -48.63 28.05 -27.66
N SER A 451 -47.47 27.42 -27.40
CA SER A 451 -46.96 26.30 -28.23
C SER A 451 -45.73 25.56 -27.64
N ILE A 452 -45.90 24.25 -27.43
CA ILE A 452 -45.05 23.09 -27.82
C ILE A 452 -43.51 23.30 -27.70
N VAL A 453 -42.72 22.56 -26.88
CA VAL A 453 -42.32 21.13 -26.99
C VAL A 453 -41.66 20.67 -25.66
N GLY A 454 -41.91 19.39 -25.30
CA GLY A 454 -41.33 18.47 -24.28
C GLY A 454 -40.11 18.84 -23.41
N GLY A 455 -39.93 18.29 -22.21
CA GLY A 455 -40.63 17.22 -21.48
C GLY A 455 -39.86 16.84 -20.20
N TRP A 456 -40.57 16.15 -19.30
CA TRP A 456 -40.11 15.29 -18.19
C TRP A 456 -39.46 15.92 -16.94
N ALA A 457 -40.27 16.02 -15.86
CA ALA A 457 -40.02 15.39 -14.55
C ALA A 457 -41.19 15.65 -13.58
N GLY A 458 -41.60 14.62 -12.83
CA GLY A 458 -42.16 14.80 -11.47
C GLY A 458 -43.54 14.23 -11.16
N THR A 459 -43.53 13.11 -10.42
CA THR A 459 -44.41 12.77 -9.27
C THR A 459 -45.93 12.67 -9.45
N CYS A 460 -46.48 11.49 -9.12
CA CYS A 460 -47.86 11.34 -8.65
C CYS A 460 -47.92 10.40 -7.43
N ILE A 461 -48.59 10.90 -6.40
CA ILE A 461 -49.10 10.23 -5.20
C ILE A 461 -50.49 9.70 -5.55
N VAL A 462 -50.82 8.45 -5.19
CA VAL A 462 -52.21 7.95 -5.06
C VAL A 462 -52.25 6.76 -4.06
N PRO A 463 -53.41 6.31 -3.55
CA PRO A 463 -53.67 6.20 -2.12
C PRO A 463 -53.94 4.76 -1.63
N TRP A 464 -54.13 4.65 -0.32
CA TRP A 464 -54.39 3.43 0.46
C TRP A 464 -55.79 2.82 0.26
N PRO A 465 -55.90 1.47 0.22
CA PRO A 465 -57.09 0.74 0.69
C PRO A 465 -56.77 -0.32 1.79
N PRO A 466 -57.79 -0.89 2.46
CA PRO A 466 -57.75 -1.35 3.86
C PRO A 466 -57.31 -2.83 4.04
N PRO A 467 -57.11 -3.30 5.30
CA PRO A 467 -56.32 -4.50 5.58
C PRO A 467 -57.18 -5.74 5.81
N GLU A 468 -56.81 -6.86 5.18
CA GLU A 468 -57.27 -8.17 5.63
C GLU A 468 -56.26 -9.30 5.35
N ARG A 469 -55.90 -9.98 6.46
CA ARG A 469 -55.45 -11.37 6.70
C ARG A 469 -54.18 -11.95 6.04
N ASP A 470 -53.36 -12.48 6.96
CA ASP A 470 -52.32 -13.52 6.88
C ASP A 470 -50.99 -13.23 6.14
N PRO A 471 -49.85 -13.09 6.86
CA PRO A 471 -48.55 -13.00 6.22
C PRO A 471 -47.99 -14.39 5.91
N LYS A 472 -48.02 -14.77 4.63
CA LYS A 472 -46.97 -15.64 4.05
C LYS A 472 -45.64 -14.85 4.04
N PRO A 473 -44.50 -15.47 4.37
CA PRO A 473 -43.23 -14.74 4.49
C PRO A 473 -42.72 -14.29 3.12
N SER A 474 -42.46 -12.98 2.97
CA SER A 474 -41.89 -12.39 1.75
C SER A 474 -40.34 -12.38 1.78
N PRO A 475 -39.68 -12.49 0.62
CA PRO A 475 -38.23 -12.71 0.51
C PRO A 475 -37.47 -11.38 0.33
N HIS A 476 -37.25 -10.62 1.41
CA HIS A 476 -36.57 -9.32 1.30
C HIS A 476 -35.19 -9.20 1.97
N ILE A 477 -34.57 -10.31 2.41
CA ILE A 477 -33.22 -10.29 3.00
C ILE A 477 -32.15 -10.83 2.03
N TYR A 478 -32.55 -11.62 1.01
CA TYR A 478 -31.65 -12.19 0.02
C TYR A 478 -30.97 -11.14 -0.88
N HIS A 479 -31.60 -9.99 -1.12
CA HIS A 479 -31.12 -8.99 -2.07
C HIS A 479 -29.93 -8.15 -1.58
N ALA A 480 -29.71 -8.02 -0.26
CA ALA A 480 -28.61 -7.23 0.29
C ALA A 480 -27.29 -8.01 0.33
N TYR A 481 -27.32 -9.30 0.69
CA TYR A 481 -26.15 -10.18 0.59
C TYR A 481 -25.81 -10.50 -0.85
N ILE A 482 -26.80 -10.69 -1.74
CA ILE A 482 -26.55 -10.83 -3.18
C ILE A 482 -26.06 -9.50 -3.78
N ARG A 483 -26.46 -8.32 -3.30
CA ARG A 483 -25.86 -7.04 -3.73
C ARG A 483 -24.44 -6.85 -3.20
N ILE A 484 -24.13 -7.20 -1.95
CA ILE A 484 -22.76 -7.14 -1.43
C ILE A 484 -21.88 -8.17 -2.17
N LEU A 485 -22.36 -9.40 -2.38
CA LEU A 485 -21.65 -10.42 -3.15
C LEU A 485 -21.59 -10.07 -4.67
N SER A 486 -22.58 -9.36 -5.23
CA SER A 486 -22.60 -8.91 -6.64
C SER A 486 -21.84 -7.61 -6.87
N ILE A 487 -21.58 -6.82 -5.83
CA ILE A 487 -20.60 -5.73 -5.81
C ILE A 487 -19.19 -6.31 -5.57
N MET A 488 -19.06 -7.37 -4.75
CA MET A 488 -17.85 -8.19 -4.62
C MET A 488 -17.54 -9.02 -5.88
N LEU A 489 -18.55 -9.25 -6.74
CA LEU A 489 -18.45 -10.00 -8.00
C LEU A 489 -18.80 -9.15 -9.22
N SER A 490 -18.77 -7.81 -9.15
CA SER A 490 -18.87 -6.97 -10.35
C SER A 490 -17.53 -7.03 -11.10
N TRP A 491 -17.39 -8.04 -11.96
CA TRP A 491 -16.17 -8.33 -12.70
C TRP A 491 -16.20 -7.54 -14.00
N SER A 492 -15.36 -6.51 -14.12
CA SER A 492 -15.01 -5.95 -15.42
C SER A 492 -13.93 -6.84 -16.03
N PHE A 493 -14.35 -7.82 -16.86
CA PHE A 493 -13.45 -8.68 -17.61
C PHE A 493 -12.79 -7.85 -18.73
N VAL A 494 -11.55 -7.41 -18.51
CA VAL A 494 -10.64 -6.95 -19.56
C VAL A 494 -9.44 -7.90 -19.54
N PRO A 495 -9.15 -8.64 -20.63
CA PRO A 495 -8.23 -9.78 -20.62
C PRO A 495 -6.82 -9.51 -20.09
N ASP A 496 -6.34 -8.27 -20.11
CA ASP A 496 -4.90 -7.99 -19.93
C ASP A 496 -4.51 -7.25 -18.64
N LYS A 497 -5.46 -6.84 -17.77
CA LYS A 497 -5.13 -6.18 -16.49
C LYS A 497 -6.14 -6.52 -15.39
N TRP A 498 -5.80 -7.53 -14.60
CA TRP A 498 -6.48 -7.79 -13.34
C TRP A 498 -5.97 -6.80 -12.28
N THR A 499 -6.75 -5.77 -11.94
CA THR A 499 -6.49 -4.94 -10.76
C THR A 499 -7.51 -5.30 -9.69
N PHE A 500 -7.09 -6.10 -8.72
CA PHE A 500 -7.90 -6.42 -7.56
C PHE A 500 -7.91 -5.18 -6.64
N ASP A 501 -9.08 -4.59 -6.37
CA ASP A 501 -9.20 -3.47 -5.44
C ASP A 501 -9.16 -4.00 -4.00
N VAL A 502 -7.97 -4.41 -3.57
CA VAL A 502 -7.68 -5.00 -2.25
C VAL A 502 -8.07 -4.05 -1.11
N ALA A 503 -8.08 -2.73 -1.36
CA ALA A 503 -8.46 -1.76 -0.34
C ALA A 503 -9.89 -2.00 0.18
N SER A 504 -10.80 -2.47 -0.69
CA SER A 504 -12.17 -2.85 -0.33
C SER A 504 -12.26 -4.21 0.38
N LEU A 505 -11.28 -5.09 0.16
CA LEU A 505 -11.17 -6.44 0.74
C LEU A 505 -10.26 -6.51 1.97
N MET A 506 -9.66 -5.39 2.40
CA MET A 506 -9.02 -5.23 3.71
C MET A 506 -10.05 -5.18 4.85
N VAL A 507 -11.08 -6.03 4.78
CA VAL A 507 -11.96 -6.34 5.90
C VAL A 507 -11.16 -7.20 6.86
N LEU A 508 -10.40 -6.51 7.72
CA LEU A 508 -9.82 -7.07 8.92
C LEU A 508 -10.95 -7.72 9.74
N VAL A 509 -10.60 -8.76 10.51
CA VAL A 509 -11.55 -9.49 11.38
C VAL A 509 -12.50 -8.50 12.06
N GLY A 510 -13.80 -8.72 11.89
CA GLY A 510 -14.83 -7.79 12.33
C GLY A 510 -14.61 -7.34 13.78
N GLU A 511 -14.64 -6.03 13.98
CA GLU A 511 -14.18 -5.43 15.24
C GLU A 511 -15.07 -5.87 16.42
N ASP A 512 -16.37 -5.99 16.17
CA ASP A 512 -17.35 -6.41 17.16
C ASP A 512 -17.22 -7.90 17.50
N GLU A 513 -16.88 -8.75 16.53
CA GLU A 513 -16.60 -10.16 16.75
C GLU A 513 -15.35 -10.35 17.59
N GLU A 514 -14.26 -9.64 17.24
CA GLU A 514 -13.01 -9.69 18.00
C GLU A 514 -13.20 -9.13 19.41
N ARG A 515 -13.89 -7.99 19.56
CA ARG A 515 -14.25 -7.43 20.88
C ARG A 515 -15.07 -8.42 21.69
N SER A 516 -16.07 -9.05 21.08
CA SER A 516 -16.90 -10.08 21.72
C SER A 516 -16.09 -11.29 22.17
N TYR A 517 -15.10 -11.69 21.37
CA TYR A 517 -14.21 -12.79 21.69
C TYR A 517 -13.24 -12.46 22.83
N ARG A 518 -12.66 -11.25 22.83
CA ARG A 518 -11.80 -10.76 23.93
C ARG A 518 -12.54 -10.70 25.26
N LEU A 519 -13.82 -10.36 25.24
CA LEU A 519 -14.68 -10.34 26.42
C LEU A 519 -15.06 -11.73 26.95
N SER A 520 -14.81 -12.80 26.20
CA SER A 520 -15.35 -14.12 26.51
C SER A 520 -14.64 -14.87 27.64
N ASP A 521 -13.59 -14.31 28.27
CA ASP A 521 -12.66 -14.93 29.24
C ASP A 521 -12.19 -16.33 28.76
N ARG A 522 -10.89 -16.51 28.60
CA ARG A 522 -10.38 -17.61 27.78
C ARG A 522 -9.21 -18.30 28.44
N SER A 523 -9.19 -19.62 28.28
CA SER A 523 -7.99 -20.41 28.53
C SER A 523 -6.88 -20.02 27.56
N LEU A 524 -5.62 -20.30 27.92
CA LEU A 524 -4.49 -20.08 27.04
C LEU A 524 -4.65 -20.87 25.72
N LEU A 525 -5.18 -22.09 25.78
CA LEU A 525 -5.41 -22.92 24.60
C LEU A 525 -6.41 -22.27 23.63
N GLU A 526 -7.52 -21.73 24.15
CA GLU A 526 -8.49 -20.99 23.34
C GLU A 526 -7.84 -19.72 22.77
N ALA A 527 -7.08 -18.97 23.57
CA ALA A 527 -6.34 -17.81 23.10
C ALA A 527 -5.39 -18.15 21.94
N MET A 528 -4.68 -19.28 22.03
CA MET A 528 -3.76 -19.78 21.01
C MET A 528 -4.47 -20.33 19.76
N SER A 529 -5.70 -20.84 19.90
CA SER A 529 -6.52 -21.28 18.76
C SER A 529 -6.89 -20.12 17.82
N ALA A 530 -7.00 -18.91 18.38
CA ALA A 530 -7.29 -17.68 17.66
C ALA A 530 -6.09 -16.72 17.61
N ALA A 531 -4.88 -17.25 17.78
CA ALA A 531 -3.65 -16.47 17.78
C ALA A 531 -3.00 -16.26 16.41
N PRO A 532 -3.11 -17.15 15.40
CA PRO A 532 -2.45 -16.90 14.12
C PRO A 532 -2.88 -15.60 13.45
N VAL A 533 -4.12 -15.16 13.69
CA VAL A 533 -4.67 -13.93 13.10
C VAL A 533 -5.71 -13.35 14.04
N ILE A 534 -5.56 -12.07 14.39
CA ILE A 534 -6.52 -11.34 15.23
C ILE A 534 -7.01 -10.06 14.54
N GLY A 535 -8.18 -9.58 14.98
CA GLY A 535 -8.66 -8.25 14.61
C GLY A 535 -7.83 -7.14 15.29
N LEU A 536 -6.66 -6.82 14.72
CA LEU A 536 -5.72 -5.83 15.26
C LEU A 536 -6.36 -4.45 15.50
N GLN A 537 -7.35 -4.05 14.71
CA GLN A 537 -8.06 -2.77 14.90
C GLN A 537 -8.67 -2.64 16.30
N SER A 538 -9.22 -3.72 16.86
CA SER A 538 -9.83 -3.69 18.19
C SER A 538 -8.79 -3.40 19.30
N TYR A 539 -7.52 -3.71 19.06
CA TYR A 539 -6.43 -3.52 20.01
C TYR A 539 -5.86 -2.10 20.00
N ILE A 540 -6.18 -1.30 18.97
CA ILE A 540 -5.85 0.13 18.93
C ILE A 540 -6.78 0.93 19.86
N LYS A 541 -7.97 0.40 20.17
CA LYS A 541 -8.94 1.05 21.06
C LYS A 541 -8.54 0.93 22.53
N SER A 542 -9.12 1.81 23.36
CA SER A 542 -8.96 1.79 24.81
C SER A 542 -9.59 0.52 25.39
N TYR A 543 -8.93 -0.12 26.37
CA TYR A 543 -9.44 -1.28 27.10
C TYR A 543 -10.55 -0.90 28.11
N SER A 544 -10.98 0.36 28.15
CA SER A 544 -12.12 0.80 28.97
C SER A 544 -13.39 0.02 28.65
N PHE A 545 -13.54 -0.50 27.41
CA PHE A 545 -14.69 -1.32 27.05
C PHE A 545 -14.82 -2.61 27.85
N LEU A 546 -13.75 -3.10 28.50
CA LEU A 546 -13.81 -4.26 29.38
C LEU A 546 -14.60 -3.97 30.67
N LEU A 547 -14.73 -2.69 31.04
CA LEU A 547 -15.47 -2.23 32.21
C LEU A 547 -16.94 -1.92 31.90
N ASP A 548 -17.28 -1.79 30.62
CA ASP A 548 -18.66 -1.51 30.22
C ASP A 548 -19.55 -2.70 30.57
N GLY A 549 -20.66 -2.43 31.28
CA GLY A 549 -21.68 -3.43 31.52
C GLY A 549 -22.33 -3.90 30.22
N GLY A 550 -22.77 -5.16 30.18
CA GLY A 550 -23.56 -5.67 29.06
C GLY A 550 -24.91 -4.96 28.93
N PRO A 551 -25.61 -5.15 27.80
CA PRO A 551 -26.90 -4.50 27.53
C PRO A 551 -28.05 -5.03 28.40
N TYR A 552 -27.85 -6.15 29.10
CA TYR A 552 -28.87 -6.79 29.91
C TYR A 552 -28.78 -6.36 31.38
N THR A 553 -29.93 -6.21 32.02
CA THR A 553 -30.07 -6.09 33.46
C THR A 553 -30.72 -7.36 34.01
N TYR A 554 -30.26 -7.82 35.17
CA TYR A 554 -30.87 -8.92 35.90
C TYR A 554 -31.53 -8.39 37.16
N PHE A 555 -32.58 -9.07 37.61
CA PHE A 555 -33.27 -8.77 38.85
C PHE A 555 -33.23 -10.00 39.78
N SER A 556 -32.89 -9.77 41.05
CA SER A 556 -32.94 -10.81 42.08
C SER A 556 -34.24 -10.69 42.90
N PRO A 557 -35.18 -11.65 42.84
CA PRO A 557 -36.39 -11.63 43.64
C PRO A 557 -36.12 -11.70 45.15
N TYR A 558 -35.09 -12.44 45.57
CA TYR A 558 -34.72 -12.56 46.99
C TYR A 558 -34.10 -11.28 47.55
N GLY A 559 -33.31 -10.56 46.76
CA GLY A 559 -32.65 -9.33 47.18
C GLY A 559 -33.42 -8.05 46.85
N CYS A 560 -34.50 -8.14 46.06
CA CYS A 560 -35.25 -7.02 45.50
C CYS A 560 -34.37 -5.95 44.82
N LYS A 561 -33.30 -6.38 44.14
CA LYS A 561 -32.30 -5.51 43.53
C LYS A 561 -32.10 -5.85 42.06
N SER A 562 -32.03 -4.80 41.23
CA SER A 562 -31.59 -4.87 39.85
C SER A 562 -30.12 -4.52 39.73
N ALA A 563 -29.39 -5.20 38.85
CA ALA A 563 -28.02 -4.84 38.51
C ALA A 563 -27.73 -5.12 37.02
N PRO A 564 -26.79 -4.37 36.41
CA PRO A 564 -26.34 -4.67 35.05
C PRO A 564 -25.58 -5.99 35.03
N LEU A 565 -25.81 -6.78 33.98
CA LEU A 565 -25.06 -8.01 33.72
C LEU A 565 -23.62 -7.64 33.32
N ARG A 566 -22.66 -7.91 34.20
CA ARG A 566 -21.24 -7.61 33.95
C ARG A 566 -20.48 -8.78 33.36
N ASN A 567 -21.01 -10.00 33.53
CA ASN A 567 -20.40 -11.18 32.94
C ASN A 567 -20.71 -11.27 31.45
N ALA A 568 -19.74 -10.87 30.62
CA ALA A 568 -19.86 -10.92 29.18
C ALA A 568 -20.01 -12.34 28.62
N ARG A 569 -19.55 -13.39 29.33
CA ARG A 569 -19.78 -14.79 28.92
C ARG A 569 -21.26 -15.13 28.86
N LEU A 570 -21.98 -14.78 29.92
CA LEU A 570 -23.42 -15.03 30.00
C LEU A 570 -24.18 -14.21 28.95
N ASP A 571 -23.81 -12.96 28.73
CA ASP A 571 -24.33 -12.12 27.64
C ASP A 571 -24.17 -12.80 26.25
N LYS A 572 -22.99 -13.39 25.99
CA LYS A 572 -22.75 -14.12 24.74
C LYS A 572 -23.54 -15.41 24.64
N ILE A 573 -23.74 -16.14 25.73
CA ILE A 573 -24.59 -17.34 25.74
C ILE A 573 -26.04 -16.95 25.44
N ILE A 574 -26.54 -15.90 26.09
CA ILE A 574 -27.90 -15.38 25.88
C ILE A 574 -28.13 -15.03 24.41
N SER A 575 -27.20 -14.30 23.79
CA SER A 575 -27.30 -13.91 22.38
C SER A 575 -27.11 -15.07 21.41
N LEU A 576 -26.10 -15.93 21.60
CA LEU A 576 -25.74 -17.01 20.68
C LEU A 576 -26.74 -18.16 20.69
N ARG A 577 -27.27 -18.52 21.87
CA ARG A 577 -28.33 -19.52 22.03
C ARG A 577 -29.73 -18.94 21.89
N LYS A 578 -29.84 -17.62 21.67
CA LYS A 578 -31.10 -16.89 21.59
C LYS A 578 -32.01 -17.18 22.79
N LEU A 579 -31.44 -17.23 24.01
CA LEU A 579 -32.17 -17.58 25.24
C LEU A 579 -33.25 -16.56 25.62
N LEU A 580 -33.21 -15.38 25.02
CA LEU A 580 -34.22 -14.33 25.15
C LEU A 580 -35.00 -14.11 23.85
N GLN A 581 -35.07 -15.11 22.96
CA GLN A 581 -35.92 -15.04 21.78
C GLN A 581 -37.39 -14.91 22.18
N ASP A 582 -38.13 -14.03 21.50
CA ASP A 582 -39.56 -13.83 21.79
C ASP A 582 -40.34 -15.15 21.75
N GLY A 583 -41.17 -15.35 22.76
CA GLY A 583 -41.93 -16.58 22.99
C GLY A 583 -41.19 -17.63 23.84
N GLN A 584 -39.99 -17.37 24.34
CA GLN A 584 -39.26 -18.34 25.16
C GLN A 584 -39.20 -17.96 26.63
N TYR A 585 -39.56 -18.90 27.50
CA TYR A 585 -39.27 -18.87 28.92
C TYR A 585 -38.25 -19.96 29.22
N ASN A 586 -37.00 -19.57 29.41
CA ASN A 586 -35.92 -20.50 29.66
C ASN A 586 -35.56 -20.47 31.14
N ASN A 587 -35.55 -21.63 31.78
CA ASN A 587 -35.17 -21.78 33.18
C ASN A 587 -33.96 -22.73 33.28
N PHE A 588 -32.88 -22.25 33.86
CA PHE A 588 -31.65 -23.03 34.03
C PHE A 588 -31.17 -22.99 35.47
N ARG A 589 -30.64 -24.12 35.94
CA ARG A 589 -29.91 -24.23 37.20
C ARG A 589 -28.40 -24.28 36.93
N ILE A 590 -27.63 -23.52 37.69
CA ILE A 590 -26.17 -23.52 37.65
C ILE A 590 -25.68 -24.75 38.42
N LEU A 591 -24.82 -25.55 37.78
CA LEU A 591 -24.20 -26.72 38.40
C LEU A 591 -22.84 -26.37 39.01
N ASP A 592 -22.58 -26.83 40.24
CA ASP A 592 -21.25 -26.77 40.86
C ASP A 592 -20.22 -27.57 40.07
N ASN A 593 -20.63 -28.76 39.63
CA ASN A 593 -19.80 -29.68 38.88
C ASN A 593 -20.47 -29.97 37.53
N PRO A 594 -20.02 -29.32 36.45
CA PRO A 594 -20.54 -29.60 35.12
C PRO A 594 -20.25 -31.06 34.76
N LYS A 595 -21.06 -31.60 33.84
CA LYS A 595 -20.86 -32.96 33.34
C LYS A 595 -19.45 -33.05 32.72
N LYS A 596 -18.51 -33.72 33.42
CA LYS A 596 -17.09 -33.86 33.01
C LYS A 596 -16.94 -34.28 31.54
N LYS A 597 -17.87 -35.11 31.05
CA LYS A 597 -17.93 -35.56 29.65
C LYS A 597 -18.16 -34.41 28.65
N ALA A 598 -19.01 -33.44 28.97
CA ALA A 598 -19.29 -32.29 28.11
C ALA A 598 -18.10 -31.33 28.05
N LEU A 599 -17.48 -31.00 29.18
CA LEU A 599 -16.26 -30.21 29.22
C LEU A 599 -15.11 -30.88 28.48
N ARG A 600 -14.90 -32.19 28.69
CA ARG A 600 -13.87 -32.95 27.97
C ARG A 600 -14.10 -32.91 26.46
N LYS A 601 -15.35 -33.01 26.02
CA LYS A 601 -15.71 -32.88 24.60
C LYS A 601 -15.33 -31.49 24.07
N VAL A 602 -15.70 -30.42 24.76
CA VAL A 602 -15.36 -29.04 24.34
C VAL A 602 -13.85 -28.86 24.28
N LEU A 603 -13.10 -29.31 25.31
CA LEU A 603 -11.65 -29.23 25.34
C LEU A 603 -11.00 -29.97 24.16
N VAL A 604 -11.48 -31.18 23.84
CA VAL A 604 -11.00 -31.95 22.68
C VAL A 604 -11.30 -31.22 21.37
N TRP A 605 -12.50 -30.65 21.20
CA TRP A 605 -12.83 -29.86 20.01
C TRP A 605 -11.98 -28.60 19.88
N THR A 606 -11.75 -27.88 20.98
CA THR A 606 -10.85 -26.73 21.00
C THR A 606 -9.43 -27.14 20.63
N PHE A 607 -8.92 -28.24 21.18
CA PHE A 607 -7.59 -28.74 20.85
C PHE A 607 -7.45 -29.13 19.37
N LEU A 608 -8.42 -29.89 18.83
CA LEU A 608 -8.47 -30.26 17.42
C LEU A 608 -8.56 -29.02 16.51
N TRP A 609 -9.38 -28.04 16.90
CA TRP A 609 -9.50 -26.77 16.18
C TRP A 609 -8.19 -25.99 16.18
N THR A 610 -7.51 -25.90 17.34
CA THR A 610 -6.18 -25.29 17.43
C THR A 610 -5.20 -25.94 16.45
N ILE A 611 -5.08 -27.28 16.47
CA ILE A 611 -4.20 -28.00 15.54
C ILE A 611 -4.56 -27.68 14.09
N PHE A 612 -5.84 -27.76 13.74
CA PHE A 612 -6.32 -27.46 12.39
C PHE A 612 -5.93 -26.05 11.94
N THR A 613 -6.18 -25.04 12.77
CA THR A 613 -5.84 -23.64 12.47
C THR A 613 -4.34 -23.46 12.24
N TRP A 614 -3.49 -24.06 13.07
CA TRP A 614 -2.04 -23.95 12.92
C TRP A 614 -1.52 -24.69 11.68
N ILE A 615 -2.13 -25.83 11.31
CA ILE A 615 -1.84 -26.52 10.05
C ILE A 615 -2.25 -25.65 8.86
N CYS A 616 -3.43 -25.03 8.88
CA CYS A 616 -3.86 -24.12 7.83
C CYS A 616 -2.94 -22.91 7.71
N PHE A 617 -2.53 -22.32 8.83
CA PHE A 617 -1.57 -21.22 8.84
C PHE A 617 -0.21 -21.63 8.26
N ALA A 618 0.35 -22.76 8.71
CA ALA A 618 1.58 -23.30 8.15
C ALA A 618 1.44 -23.59 6.66
N GLY A 619 0.29 -24.10 6.22
CA GLY A 619 -0.04 -24.31 4.82
C GLY A 619 -0.06 -23.02 4.01
N ILE A 620 -0.60 -21.92 4.54
CA ILE A 620 -0.56 -20.59 3.90
C ILE A 620 0.88 -20.10 3.78
N VAL A 621 1.69 -20.25 4.83
CA VAL A 621 3.11 -19.83 4.81
C VAL A 621 3.91 -20.66 3.80
N VAL A 622 3.74 -21.99 3.78
CA VAL A 622 4.40 -22.88 2.81
C VAL A 622 3.95 -22.57 1.40
N PHE A 623 2.65 -22.35 1.17
CA PHE A 623 2.13 -21.92 -0.13
C PHE A 623 2.80 -20.63 -0.60
N LEU A 624 2.93 -19.64 0.29
CA LEU A 624 3.62 -18.38 -0.01
C LEU A 624 5.13 -18.53 -0.19
N LEU A 625 5.74 -19.65 0.19
CA LEU A 625 7.17 -19.90 -0.05
C LEU A 625 7.42 -20.71 -1.32
N LEU A 626 6.45 -21.54 -1.74
CA LEU A 626 6.58 -22.42 -2.90
C LEU A 626 6.19 -21.76 -4.22
N VAL A 627 5.35 -20.72 -4.19
CA VAL A 627 4.94 -20.02 -5.41
C VAL A 627 6.02 -19.02 -5.80
N GLY A 628 6.75 -19.27 -6.89
CA GLY A 628 7.92 -18.48 -7.29
C GLY A 628 7.69 -16.97 -7.51
N ASP A 629 6.44 -16.56 -7.71
CA ASP A 629 6.04 -15.17 -7.93
C ASP A 629 5.74 -14.40 -6.63
N THR A 630 5.77 -15.05 -5.47
CA THR A 630 5.55 -14.35 -4.19
C THR A 630 6.73 -13.47 -3.86
N THR A 631 6.44 -12.24 -3.44
CA THR A 631 7.49 -11.35 -2.96
C THR A 631 7.70 -11.54 -1.46
N TRP A 632 8.82 -11.02 -0.96
CA TRP A 632 9.07 -10.99 0.49
C TRP A 632 7.95 -10.27 1.28
N ILE A 633 7.14 -9.43 0.61
CA ILE A 633 6.03 -8.68 1.21
C ILE A 633 4.96 -9.62 1.77
N GLY A 634 4.52 -10.62 1.01
CA GLY A 634 3.48 -11.55 1.45
C GLY A 634 3.93 -12.33 2.67
N PHE A 635 5.15 -12.87 2.63
CA PHE A 635 5.75 -13.58 3.74
C PHE A 635 5.93 -12.69 4.99
N ALA A 636 6.53 -11.50 4.83
CA ALA A 636 6.77 -10.58 5.94
C ALA A 636 5.47 -10.13 6.62
N ASN A 637 4.41 -9.85 5.85
CA ASN A 637 3.10 -9.52 6.39
C ASN A 637 2.49 -10.68 7.18
N CYS A 638 2.55 -11.90 6.65
CA CYS A 638 2.03 -13.08 7.34
C CYS A 638 2.76 -13.32 8.67
N ILE A 639 4.09 -13.23 8.69
CA ILE A 639 4.89 -13.44 9.89
C ILE A 639 4.70 -12.30 10.90
N ALA A 640 4.75 -11.04 10.46
CA ALA A 640 4.59 -9.88 11.34
C ALA A 640 3.19 -9.86 11.99
N LEU A 641 2.14 -10.08 11.19
CA LEU A 641 0.77 -10.11 11.69
C LEU A 641 0.56 -11.28 12.65
N SER A 642 1.00 -12.49 12.29
CA SER A 642 0.79 -13.68 13.14
C SER A 642 1.65 -13.66 14.39
N GLY A 643 2.92 -13.26 14.27
CA GLY A 643 3.83 -13.09 15.39
C GLY A 643 3.30 -12.10 16.41
N TRP A 644 2.87 -10.92 15.95
CA TRP A 644 2.27 -9.92 16.83
C TRP A 644 0.93 -10.38 17.42
N SER A 645 0.13 -11.12 16.64
CA SER A 645 -1.13 -11.69 17.09
C SER A 645 -0.94 -12.65 18.28
N ILE A 646 0.07 -13.52 18.23
CA ILE A 646 0.43 -14.43 19.34
C ILE A 646 0.83 -13.64 20.58
N VAL A 647 1.70 -12.63 20.41
CA VAL A 647 2.18 -11.78 21.51
C VAL A 647 1.00 -11.06 22.18
N LEU A 648 0.08 -10.48 21.41
CA LEU A 648 -1.12 -9.82 21.95
C LEU A 648 -2.01 -10.79 22.72
N ARG A 649 -2.25 -11.99 22.20
CA ARG A 649 -3.05 -13.01 22.89
C ARG A 649 -2.42 -13.43 24.22
N ALA A 650 -1.10 -13.60 24.25
CA ALA A 650 -0.36 -13.92 25.46
C ALA A 650 -0.43 -12.78 26.48
N ILE A 651 -0.13 -11.54 26.07
CA ILE A 651 -0.22 -10.36 26.94
C ILE A 651 -1.62 -10.23 27.54
N GLU A 652 -2.67 -10.35 26.72
CA GLU A 652 -4.04 -10.29 27.23
C GLU A 652 -4.38 -11.42 28.19
N HIS A 653 -3.93 -12.65 27.93
CA HIS A 653 -4.19 -13.77 28.85
C HIS A 653 -3.58 -13.51 30.23
N TYR A 654 -2.41 -12.88 30.30
CA TYR A 654 -1.77 -12.56 31.57
C TYR A 654 -2.34 -11.32 32.25
N LEU A 655 -2.75 -10.31 31.47
CA LEU A 655 -3.18 -9.01 31.99
C LEU A 655 -4.70 -8.87 32.16
N VAL A 656 -5.50 -9.59 31.41
CA VAL A 656 -6.97 -9.53 31.53
C VAL A 656 -7.40 -10.72 32.37
N LYS A 657 -7.79 -10.45 33.61
CA LYS A 657 -8.25 -11.46 34.56
C LYS A 657 -9.72 -11.22 34.90
N PRO A 658 -10.48 -12.27 35.22
CA PRO A 658 -11.80 -12.07 35.82
C PRO A 658 -11.65 -11.30 37.13
N ALA A 659 -12.57 -10.37 37.40
CA ALA A 659 -12.62 -9.63 38.65
C ALA A 659 -12.71 -10.62 39.83
N ASP A 660 -11.86 -10.42 40.84
CA ASP A 660 -11.99 -11.15 42.10
C ASP A 660 -13.33 -10.77 42.74
N VAL A 661 -14.20 -11.76 42.91
CA VAL A 661 -15.46 -11.58 43.63
C VAL A 661 -15.12 -11.54 45.11
N LEU A 662 -15.30 -10.38 45.77
CA LEU A 662 -15.05 -10.26 47.22
C LEU A 662 -15.91 -11.30 47.96
N GLU A 663 -15.29 -12.32 48.54
CA GLU A 663 -16.00 -13.40 49.24
C GLU A 663 -16.85 -12.83 50.39
N GLY A 664 -16.37 -11.79 51.08
CA GLY A 664 -17.08 -11.12 52.18
C GLY A 664 -18.34 -10.34 51.79
N THR A 665 -18.70 -10.26 50.51
CA THR A 665 -19.95 -9.59 50.07
C THR A 665 -21.08 -10.59 49.75
N VAL A 666 -20.93 -11.88 50.07
CA VAL A 666 -22.03 -12.83 50.09
C VAL A 666 -22.40 -13.07 51.55
N SER A 667 -23.62 -12.69 51.94
CA SER A 667 -24.10 -12.92 53.31
C SER A 667 -24.31 -14.41 53.54
N GLU A 668 -23.56 -15.00 54.47
CA GLU A 668 -23.78 -16.39 54.92
C GLU A 668 -25.11 -16.51 55.68
N PRO A 669 -25.83 -17.65 55.57
CA PRO A 669 -25.48 -18.85 54.79
C PRO A 669 -25.72 -18.69 53.27
N ASP A 670 -24.95 -19.43 52.46
CA ASP A 670 -25.09 -19.49 50.98
C ASP A 670 -26.36 -20.26 50.60
N ALA A 671 -27.51 -19.61 50.78
CA ALA A 671 -28.81 -20.15 50.44
C ALA A 671 -29.01 -20.22 48.92
N ASP A 672 -29.89 -21.13 48.49
CA ASP A 672 -30.38 -21.15 47.12
C ASP A 672 -31.01 -19.79 46.77
N GLY A 673 -30.72 -19.34 45.56
CA GLY A 673 -31.23 -18.10 45.01
C GLY A 673 -31.61 -18.25 43.55
N ALA A 674 -32.12 -17.17 43.01
CA ALA A 674 -32.37 -17.05 41.58
C ALA A 674 -32.25 -15.59 41.16
N VAL A 675 -32.04 -15.41 39.86
CA VAL A 675 -32.23 -14.15 39.17
C VAL A 675 -33.02 -14.38 37.89
N PHE A 676 -33.68 -13.34 37.40
CA PHE A 676 -34.26 -13.38 36.07
C PHE A 676 -33.81 -12.17 35.24
N ILE A 677 -33.70 -12.39 33.93
CA ILE A 677 -33.41 -11.39 32.92
C ILE A 677 -34.62 -11.33 32.00
N LEU A 678 -35.19 -10.14 31.84
CA LEU A 678 -36.34 -9.91 30.98
C LEU A 678 -35.87 -9.51 29.57
N GLY A 679 -36.37 -10.20 28.55
CA GLY A 679 -36.22 -9.75 27.16
C GLY A 679 -37.28 -8.71 26.77
N ARG A 680 -37.24 -8.28 25.51
CA ARG A 680 -38.05 -7.15 24.99
C ARG A 680 -39.55 -7.32 25.22
N ASN A 681 -40.18 -8.38 24.71
CA ASN A 681 -41.64 -8.46 24.71
C ASN A 681 -42.20 -9.75 25.32
N ARG A 682 -41.67 -10.92 24.95
CA ARG A 682 -42.23 -12.21 25.38
C ARG A 682 -41.15 -13.21 25.69
N SER A 683 -40.09 -12.79 26.35
CA SER A 683 -39.06 -13.71 26.81
C SER A 683 -38.52 -13.37 28.19
N ALA A 684 -38.14 -14.43 28.90
CA ALA A 684 -37.42 -14.34 30.16
C ALA A 684 -36.45 -15.51 30.29
N LEU A 685 -35.30 -15.21 30.88
CA LEU A 685 -34.31 -16.19 31.28
C LEU A 685 -34.26 -16.18 32.81
N VAL A 686 -34.51 -17.33 33.43
CA VAL A 686 -34.34 -17.52 34.86
C VAL A 686 -33.12 -18.38 35.12
N LEU A 687 -32.25 -17.91 36.02
CA LEU A 687 -31.06 -18.61 36.46
C LEU A 687 -31.18 -18.89 37.95
N GLU A 688 -31.14 -20.17 38.31
CA GLU A 688 -31.17 -20.68 39.67
C GLU A 688 -29.78 -21.17 40.09
N GLY A 689 -29.44 -21.08 41.37
CA GLY A 689 -28.17 -21.56 41.91
C GLY A 689 -27.93 -20.99 43.29
N THR A 690 -26.80 -21.32 43.91
CA THR A 690 -26.43 -20.69 45.19
C THR A 690 -26.13 -19.20 44.97
N ARG A 691 -26.22 -18.38 46.02
CA ARG A 691 -25.92 -16.94 45.90
C ARG A 691 -24.48 -16.72 45.44
N LYS A 692 -23.52 -17.53 45.91
CA LYS A 692 -22.13 -17.50 45.44
C LYS A 692 -22.05 -17.78 43.93
N GLN A 693 -22.68 -18.86 43.46
CA GLN A 693 -22.71 -19.20 42.03
C GLN A 693 -23.33 -18.09 41.17
N LEU A 694 -24.50 -17.59 41.57
CA LEU A 694 -25.19 -16.52 40.83
C LEU A 694 -24.33 -15.27 40.75
N LYS A 695 -23.69 -14.90 41.86
CA LYS A 695 -22.80 -13.75 41.88
C LYS A 695 -21.59 -13.95 40.97
N ASP A 696 -20.96 -15.12 41.00
CA ASP A 696 -19.86 -15.46 40.10
C ASP A 696 -20.30 -15.44 38.63
N TRP A 697 -21.53 -15.88 38.34
CA TRP A 697 -22.07 -15.90 36.99
C TRP A 697 -22.55 -14.54 36.48
N LEU A 698 -22.92 -13.61 37.35
CA LEU A 698 -23.52 -12.33 36.94
C LEU A 698 -22.56 -11.15 37.05
N SER A 699 -21.69 -11.16 38.07
CA SER A 699 -20.86 -10.02 38.47
C SER A 699 -19.40 -10.12 38.06
N ARG A 700 -18.93 -11.30 37.64
CA ARG A 700 -17.53 -11.55 37.25
C ARG A 700 -17.22 -10.92 35.88
N GLY A 701 -17.09 -9.60 35.88
CA GLY A 701 -16.57 -8.83 34.76
C GLY A 701 -15.07 -9.05 34.59
N LEU A 702 -14.52 -8.60 33.46
CA LEU A 702 -13.09 -8.63 33.21
C LEU A 702 -12.43 -7.37 33.74
N VAL A 703 -11.29 -7.51 34.41
CA VAL A 703 -10.49 -6.41 34.93
C VAL A 703 -9.07 -6.55 34.43
N TYR A 704 -8.46 -5.42 34.11
CA TYR A 704 -7.06 -5.37 33.74
C TYR A 704 -6.18 -5.40 35.00
N ASP A 705 -5.33 -6.41 35.11
CA ASP A 705 -4.45 -6.74 36.23
C ASP A 705 -3.31 -5.71 36.38
N GLY A 706 -3.68 -4.53 36.87
CA GLY A 706 -2.76 -3.47 37.26
C GLY A 706 -3.31 -2.52 38.31
N LYS A 707 -4.54 -2.72 38.76
CA LYS A 707 -5.01 -2.17 40.03
C LYS A 707 -4.58 -3.15 41.11
N ALA A 708 -3.59 -2.76 41.92
CA ALA A 708 -3.23 -3.49 43.12
C ALA A 708 -4.50 -3.85 43.89
N LYS A 709 -4.56 -5.04 44.48
CA LYS A 709 -5.71 -5.56 45.26
C LYS A 709 -6.20 -4.65 46.40
N HIS A 710 -5.51 -3.55 46.65
CA HIS A 710 -5.92 -2.51 47.57
C HIS A 710 -6.48 -1.30 46.82
N PRO A 711 -7.70 -0.85 47.13
CA PRO A 711 -8.14 0.48 46.71
C PRO A 711 -7.04 1.47 47.12
N PRO A 712 -6.55 2.33 46.21
CA PRO A 712 -5.53 3.29 46.58
C PRO A 712 -6.04 4.09 47.79
N PRO A 713 -5.21 4.31 48.82
CA PRO A 713 -5.61 5.11 49.96
C PRO A 713 -6.15 6.47 49.48
N PRO A 714 -7.14 7.04 50.19
CA PRO A 714 -7.73 8.32 49.82
C PRO A 714 -6.65 9.35 49.54
N GLU A 715 -6.84 9.98 48.39
CA GLU A 715 -5.94 10.84 47.66
C GLU A 715 -5.60 12.09 48.49
N ASN A 716 -4.45 12.09 49.17
CA ASN A 716 -3.83 13.32 49.67
C ASN A 716 -2.89 13.86 48.58
N ASP A 717 -3.46 14.76 47.77
CA ASP A 717 -2.89 15.92 47.09
C ASP A 717 -1.41 15.86 46.61
N GLY A 718 -1.22 15.70 45.29
CA GLY A 718 -0.13 16.39 44.57
C GLY A 718 0.94 15.54 43.87
N GLU A 719 1.11 14.27 44.20
CA GLU A 719 2.15 13.46 43.55
C GLU A 719 1.73 12.93 42.17
N SER A 720 2.55 13.25 41.17
CA SER A 720 2.41 12.80 39.79
C SER A 720 2.32 11.27 39.72
N LYS A 721 1.11 10.74 39.57
CA LYS A 721 0.83 9.31 39.37
C LYS A 721 1.60 8.82 38.15
N LEU A 722 2.74 8.15 38.37
CA LEU A 722 3.42 7.40 37.31
C LEU A 722 2.40 6.46 36.65
N PRO A 723 2.46 6.28 35.31
CA PRO A 723 1.57 5.37 34.62
C PRO A 723 1.72 3.97 35.22
N THR A 724 0.61 3.38 35.67
CA THR A 724 0.61 2.01 36.18
C THR A 724 1.17 1.06 35.14
N ARG A 725 1.83 -0.02 35.56
CA ARG A 725 2.39 -1.05 34.65
C ARG A 725 1.38 -1.50 33.58
N ALA A 726 0.10 -1.57 33.97
CA ALA A 726 -1.01 -1.84 33.07
C ALA A 726 -1.21 -0.76 32.00
N GLY A 727 -1.24 0.51 32.39
CA GLY A 727 -1.31 1.62 31.45
C GLY A 727 -0.14 1.66 30.48
N LEU A 728 1.08 1.36 30.96
CA LEU A 728 2.27 1.27 30.11
C LEU A 728 2.16 0.11 29.10
N CYS A 729 1.73 -1.06 29.55
CA CYS A 729 1.55 -2.21 28.64
C CYS A 729 0.41 -1.99 27.64
N GLN A 730 -0.69 -1.36 28.06
CA GLN A 730 -1.77 -0.96 27.16
C GLN A 730 -1.28 0.05 26.12
N PHE A 731 -0.48 1.04 26.52
CA PHE A 731 0.13 1.99 25.59
C PHE A 731 1.03 1.28 24.57
N PHE A 732 1.92 0.40 25.04
CA PHE A 732 2.83 -0.35 24.18
C PHE A 732 2.09 -1.26 23.20
N THR A 733 1.11 -2.03 23.67
CA THR A 733 0.30 -2.90 22.81
C THR A 733 -0.45 -2.11 21.75
N ARG A 734 -1.02 -0.95 22.09
CA ARG A 734 -1.68 -0.06 21.12
C ARG A 734 -0.71 0.51 20.08
N LEU A 735 0.45 0.99 20.54
CA LEU A 735 1.46 1.59 19.67
C LEU A 735 2.00 0.56 18.67
N VAL A 736 2.44 -0.61 19.14
CA VAL A 736 2.99 -1.65 18.26
C VAL A 736 1.92 -2.22 17.34
N THR A 737 0.68 -2.37 17.82
CA THR A 737 -0.44 -2.77 16.96
C THR A 737 -0.67 -1.77 15.84
N PHE A 738 -0.67 -0.47 16.16
CA PHE A 738 -0.79 0.58 15.16
C PHE A 738 0.34 0.50 14.13
N MET A 739 1.59 0.28 14.57
CA MET A 739 2.73 0.11 13.66
C MET A 739 2.59 -1.11 12.75
N VAL A 740 2.16 -2.26 13.28
CA VAL A 740 1.93 -3.49 12.48
C VAL A 740 0.80 -3.26 11.48
N VAL A 741 -0.29 -2.61 11.89
CA VAL A 741 -1.40 -2.28 10.99
C VAL A 741 -0.93 -1.34 9.88
N MET A 742 -0.19 -0.26 10.20
CA MET A 742 0.37 0.65 9.21
C MET A 742 1.35 -0.06 8.27
N PHE A 743 2.21 -0.93 8.80
CA PHE A 743 3.12 -1.76 7.99
C PHE A 743 2.34 -2.58 6.96
N VAL A 744 1.31 -3.30 7.40
CA VAL A 744 0.43 -4.10 6.55
C VAL A 744 -0.27 -3.24 5.49
N PHE A 745 -0.82 -2.08 5.86
CA PHE A 745 -1.48 -1.16 4.91
C PHE A 745 -0.52 -0.57 3.88
N ILE A 746 0.74 -0.32 4.24
CA ILE A 746 1.74 0.24 3.33
C ILE A 746 2.28 -0.84 2.39
N THR A 747 2.49 -2.07 2.87
CA THR A 747 3.17 -3.10 2.09
C THR A 747 2.22 -3.89 1.19
N ILE A 748 0.99 -4.20 1.63
CA ILE A 748 0.04 -5.02 0.83
C ILE A 748 -0.24 -4.46 -0.56
N PRO A 749 -0.53 -3.15 -0.75
CA PRO A 749 -0.79 -2.61 -2.09
C PRO A 749 0.41 -2.74 -3.03
N ASN A 750 1.62 -2.85 -2.47
CA ASN A 750 2.87 -3.01 -3.21
C ASN A 750 3.24 -4.48 -3.43
N GLY A 751 2.51 -5.43 -2.84
CA GLY A 751 2.69 -6.86 -3.05
C GLY A 751 2.05 -7.34 -4.35
N THR A 752 2.43 -8.54 -4.77
CA THR A 752 1.81 -9.23 -5.92
C THR A 752 0.37 -9.64 -5.61
N THR A 753 -0.40 -10.03 -6.63
CA THR A 753 -1.74 -10.60 -6.45
C THR A 753 -1.73 -11.85 -5.56
N ILE A 754 -0.66 -12.65 -5.59
CA ILE A 754 -0.53 -13.83 -4.73
C ILE A 754 -0.28 -13.41 -3.28
N ASP A 755 0.55 -12.39 -3.03
CA ASP A 755 0.77 -11.84 -1.69
C ASP A 755 -0.55 -11.33 -1.08
N GLN A 756 -1.35 -10.64 -1.90
CA GLN A 756 -2.68 -10.15 -1.52
C GLN A 756 -3.66 -11.30 -1.24
N ALA A 757 -3.67 -12.33 -2.09
CA ALA A 757 -4.50 -13.52 -1.89
C ALA A 757 -4.13 -14.27 -0.60
N GLY A 758 -2.83 -14.44 -0.32
CA GLY A 758 -2.34 -15.02 0.93
C GLY A 758 -2.81 -14.24 2.15
N PHE A 759 -2.77 -12.91 2.09
CA PHE A 759 -3.32 -12.06 3.15
C PHE A 759 -4.84 -12.19 3.32
N VAL A 760 -5.61 -12.28 2.23
CA VAL A 760 -7.06 -12.50 2.31
C VAL A 760 -7.36 -13.86 2.96
N LEU A 761 -6.69 -14.93 2.55
CA LEU A 761 -6.83 -16.25 3.16
C LEU A 761 -6.50 -16.24 4.65
N LEU A 762 -5.45 -15.50 5.03
CA LEU A 762 -5.07 -15.30 6.42
C LEU A 762 -6.20 -14.60 7.21
N ASN A 763 -6.80 -13.53 6.69
CA ASN A 763 -7.93 -12.85 7.35
C ASN A 763 -9.17 -13.74 7.49
N VAL A 764 -9.51 -14.51 6.45
CA VAL A 764 -10.62 -15.48 6.51
C VAL A 764 -10.38 -16.51 7.61
N LEU A 765 -9.15 -17.03 7.73
CA LEU A 765 -8.77 -17.92 8.82
C LEU A 765 -8.95 -17.23 10.19
N GLY A 766 -8.56 -15.97 10.33
CA GLY A 766 -8.78 -15.18 11.53
C GLY A 766 -10.24 -15.04 11.92
N GLN A 767 -11.12 -14.72 10.97
CA GLN A 767 -12.57 -14.62 11.21
C GLN A 767 -13.16 -15.97 11.63
N ALA A 768 -12.77 -17.05 10.95
CA ALA A 768 -13.20 -18.39 11.30
C ALA A 768 -12.76 -18.77 12.72
N ASN A 769 -11.52 -18.45 13.11
CA ASN A 769 -11.02 -18.72 14.46
C ASN A 769 -11.80 -17.99 15.54
N VAL A 770 -12.09 -16.71 15.34
CA VAL A 770 -12.87 -15.91 16.30
C VAL A 770 -14.29 -16.46 16.45
N LEU A 771 -14.94 -16.83 15.33
CA LEU A 771 -16.29 -17.38 15.34
C LEU A 771 -16.35 -18.76 16.01
N VAL A 772 -15.47 -19.69 15.60
CA VAL A 772 -15.44 -21.05 16.15
C VAL A 772 -15.00 -21.03 17.61
N GLY A 773 -13.97 -20.24 17.96
CA GLY A 773 -13.54 -20.06 19.34
C GLY A 773 -14.65 -19.53 20.23
N ARG A 774 -15.43 -18.55 19.77
CA ARG A 774 -16.63 -18.06 20.47
C ARG A 774 -17.68 -19.16 20.66
N VAL A 775 -17.97 -19.94 19.62
CA VAL A 775 -18.95 -21.04 19.70
C VAL A 775 -18.50 -22.10 20.71
N LEU A 776 -17.24 -22.52 20.66
CA LEU A 776 -16.68 -23.53 21.57
C LEU A 776 -16.67 -23.05 23.01
N ASN A 777 -16.24 -21.81 23.26
CA ASN A 777 -16.28 -21.23 24.61
C ASN A 777 -17.73 -21.15 25.14
N CYS A 778 -18.67 -20.69 24.32
CA CYS A 778 -20.11 -20.68 24.68
C CYS A 778 -20.64 -22.09 24.98
N GLN A 779 -20.20 -23.12 24.25
CA GLN A 779 -20.58 -24.51 24.53
C GLN A 779 -20.00 -25.02 25.85
N GLY A 780 -18.75 -24.66 26.17
CA GLY A 780 -18.10 -24.99 27.43
C GLY A 780 -18.86 -24.41 28.63
N LEU A 781 -19.21 -23.13 28.56
CA LEU A 781 -20.01 -22.48 29.59
C LEU A 781 -21.44 -23.04 29.68
N PHE A 782 -22.09 -23.29 28.53
CA PHE A 782 -23.44 -23.84 28.54
C PHE A 782 -23.50 -25.23 29.20
N ALA A 783 -22.39 -25.97 29.26
CA ALA A 783 -22.33 -27.25 29.98
C ALA A 783 -22.48 -27.13 31.51
N TYR A 784 -22.37 -25.91 32.07
CA TYR A 784 -22.65 -25.60 33.48
C TYR A 784 -24.12 -25.25 33.74
N LEU A 785 -24.92 -25.04 32.70
CA LEU A 785 -26.33 -24.72 32.82
C LEU A 785 -27.15 -25.98 32.53
N GLU A 786 -27.89 -26.46 33.53
CA GLU A 786 -28.85 -27.54 33.36
C GLU A 786 -30.24 -26.95 33.15
N PRO A 787 -30.93 -27.24 32.03
CA PRO A 787 -32.30 -26.79 31.86
C PRO A 787 -33.15 -27.47 32.93
N THR A 788 -33.88 -26.68 33.70
CA THR A 788 -34.91 -27.23 34.59
C THR A 788 -36.12 -27.59 33.75
N GLY A 789 -36.92 -28.57 34.21
CA GLY A 789 -38.08 -29.08 33.47
C GLY A 789 -39.20 -28.07 33.20
N GLU A 790 -39.03 -26.80 33.61
CA GLU A 790 -40.00 -25.71 33.46
C GLU A 790 -39.71 -24.79 32.27
N SER A 791 -38.75 -25.14 31.39
CA SER A 791 -38.50 -24.35 30.18
C SER A 791 -39.66 -24.49 29.19
N LEU A 792 -40.34 -23.39 28.88
CA LEU A 792 -41.51 -23.34 28.02
C LEU A 792 -41.18 -22.63 26.70
N GLN A 793 -41.57 -23.24 25.59
CA GLN A 793 -41.53 -22.63 24.27
C GLN A 793 -42.92 -22.09 23.90
N ASN A 794 -42.96 -21.07 23.05
CA ASN A 794 -44.18 -20.43 22.52
C ASN A 794 -45.07 -19.74 23.57
N VAL A 795 -44.47 -19.02 24.51
CA VAL A 795 -45.20 -18.22 25.50
C VAL A 795 -45.97 -17.08 24.81
N PRO A 796 -47.31 -17.05 24.87
CA PRO A 796 -48.11 -16.23 23.98
C PRO A 796 -48.11 -14.74 24.33
N SER A 797 -47.85 -14.35 25.58
CA SER A 797 -47.83 -12.93 25.99
C SER A 797 -46.91 -12.65 27.17
N ARG A 798 -46.59 -11.37 27.39
CA ARG A 798 -45.83 -10.92 28.56
C ARG A 798 -46.54 -11.23 29.88
N THR A 799 -47.87 -11.20 29.89
CA THR A 799 -48.71 -11.58 31.03
C THR A 799 -48.44 -13.02 31.48
N HIS A 800 -48.22 -13.94 30.54
CA HIS A 800 -47.86 -15.32 30.85
C HIS A 800 -46.48 -15.43 31.50
N ILE A 801 -45.51 -14.64 31.04
CA ILE A 801 -44.17 -14.60 31.65
C ILE A 801 -44.26 -14.06 33.07
N ASN A 802 -44.99 -12.97 33.28
CA ASN A 802 -45.19 -12.40 34.60
C ASN A 802 -45.89 -13.42 35.52
N ALA A 803 -46.88 -14.17 35.02
CA ALA A 803 -47.54 -15.23 35.76
C ALA A 803 -46.57 -16.37 36.14
N LEU A 804 -45.73 -16.82 35.20
CA LEU A 804 -44.71 -17.83 35.45
C LEU A 804 -43.71 -17.37 36.51
N LEU A 805 -43.22 -16.13 36.43
CA LEU A 805 -42.32 -15.56 37.42
C LEU A 805 -43.00 -15.42 38.80
N LEU A 806 -44.26 -14.97 38.85
CA LEU A 806 -45.02 -14.83 40.10
C LEU A 806 -45.27 -16.17 40.78
N ARG A 807 -45.74 -17.17 40.01
CA ARG A 807 -45.97 -18.53 40.53
C ARG A 807 -44.68 -19.14 41.06
N LYS A 808 -43.58 -18.93 40.34
CA LYS A 808 -42.28 -19.48 40.70
C LYS A 808 -41.67 -18.85 41.95
N PHE A 809 -41.74 -17.54 42.07
CA PHE A 809 -41.12 -16.80 43.19
C PHE A 809 -42.12 -16.39 44.27
N HIS A 810 -43.31 -17.00 44.31
CA HIS A 810 -44.30 -16.70 45.34
C HIS A 810 -43.80 -17.11 46.73
N GLU A 811 -43.36 -18.36 46.87
CA GLU A 811 -42.88 -18.96 48.13
C GLU A 811 -41.55 -18.35 48.61
N SER A 812 -40.81 -17.73 47.69
CA SER A 812 -39.51 -17.09 47.97
C SER A 812 -39.63 -15.74 48.69
N SER A 813 -40.86 -15.26 48.94
CA SER A 813 -41.17 -13.95 49.52
C SER A 813 -40.99 -13.90 51.05
N GLY A 814 -39.93 -14.52 51.58
CA GLY A 814 -39.57 -14.39 53.00
C GLY A 814 -39.20 -12.95 53.40
N CYS A 815 -39.00 -12.06 52.43
CA CYS A 815 -38.95 -10.62 52.64
C CYS A 815 -40.36 -10.04 52.67
N ASN A 816 -40.68 -9.22 53.69
CA ASN A 816 -41.89 -8.40 53.76
C ASN A 816 -42.09 -7.45 52.55
N MET A 817 -41.08 -7.32 51.69
CA MET A 817 -41.12 -6.52 50.46
C MET A 817 -41.61 -7.36 49.27
N LYS A 818 -42.63 -6.84 48.59
CA LYS A 818 -43.17 -7.41 47.34
C LYS A 818 -42.16 -7.22 46.20
N TRP A 819 -41.38 -8.26 45.89
CA TRP A 819 -40.27 -8.20 44.92
C TRP A 819 -40.69 -7.78 43.50
N ASP A 820 -41.92 -8.08 43.11
CA ASP A 820 -42.52 -7.75 41.82
C ASP A 820 -42.81 -6.25 41.67
N GLU A 821 -43.15 -5.57 42.78
CA GLU A 821 -43.25 -4.11 42.84
C GLU A 821 -41.86 -3.49 42.69
N ALA A 822 -40.85 -4.02 43.39
CA ALA A 822 -39.46 -3.55 43.26
C ALA A 822 -38.88 -3.78 41.85
N ALA A 823 -39.31 -4.84 41.16
CA ALA A 823 -38.94 -5.13 39.77
C ALA A 823 -39.66 -4.24 38.74
N ASN A 824 -40.67 -3.46 39.17
CA ASN A 824 -41.62 -2.77 38.30
C ASN A 824 -42.22 -3.73 37.24
N LEU A 825 -42.50 -4.98 37.64
CA LEU A 825 -42.95 -6.02 36.70
C LEU A 825 -44.41 -5.82 36.29
N LEU A 826 -45.22 -5.32 37.22
CA LEU A 826 -46.66 -5.10 37.07
C LEU A 826 -47.00 -3.62 37.28
N PRO A 827 -47.92 -3.04 36.49
CA PRO A 827 -48.47 -1.72 36.77
C PRO A 827 -49.24 -1.70 38.10
N ALA A 828 -49.07 -0.64 38.89
CA ALA A 828 -49.78 -0.41 40.15
C ALA A 828 -51.27 -0.05 39.92
N THR A 829 -52.06 -1.03 39.48
CA THR A 829 -53.52 -0.87 39.28
C THR A 829 -54.28 -1.95 40.02
N VAL A 830 -55.53 -1.67 40.42
CA VAL A 830 -56.40 -2.60 41.14
C VAL A 830 -56.60 -3.92 40.36
N VAL A 831 -56.64 -3.85 39.02
CA VAL A 831 -56.76 -5.04 38.15
C VAL A 831 -55.54 -5.94 38.31
N TRP A 832 -54.34 -5.38 38.25
CA TRP A 832 -53.08 -6.12 38.37
C TRP A 832 -52.84 -6.66 39.79
N GLU A 833 -53.27 -5.94 40.84
CA GLU A 833 -53.17 -6.43 42.22
C GLU A 833 -54.12 -7.64 42.46
N ARG A 834 -55.37 -7.57 42.00
CA ARG A 834 -56.29 -8.72 42.05
C ARG A 834 -55.79 -9.88 41.19
N TRP A 835 -55.25 -9.57 40.01
CA TRP A 835 -54.67 -10.58 39.12
C TRP A 835 -53.48 -11.27 39.75
N ARG A 836 -52.57 -10.53 40.38
CA ARG A 836 -51.43 -11.08 41.12
C ARG A 836 -51.88 -12.06 42.20
N GLN A 837 -52.87 -11.69 43.01
CA GLN A 837 -53.39 -12.58 44.05
C GLN A 837 -53.99 -13.86 43.46
N ARG A 838 -54.80 -13.74 42.38
CA ARG A 838 -55.42 -14.91 41.73
C ARG A 838 -54.43 -15.77 40.97
N VAL A 839 -53.42 -15.21 40.31
CA VAL A 839 -52.51 -15.99 39.45
C VAL A 839 -51.65 -16.96 40.25
N VAL A 840 -51.42 -16.63 41.52
CA VAL A 840 -50.70 -17.45 42.49
C VAL A 840 -51.61 -18.56 43.05
N THR A 841 -52.87 -18.26 43.37
CA THR A 841 -53.79 -19.23 43.98
C THR A 841 -54.47 -20.16 42.97
N THR A 842 -54.54 -19.75 41.70
CA THR A 842 -55.20 -20.53 40.64
C THR A 842 -54.26 -21.56 40.04
N ASP A 843 -54.79 -22.73 39.66
CA ASP A 843 -54.06 -23.83 39.02
C ASP A 843 -53.15 -23.37 37.86
N ARG A 844 -51.95 -23.99 37.78
CA ARG A 844 -50.91 -23.68 36.78
C ARG A 844 -51.44 -23.73 35.33
N GLY A 845 -52.47 -24.52 35.07
CA GLY A 845 -53.08 -24.68 33.74
C GLY A 845 -53.98 -23.54 33.27
N THR A 846 -54.37 -22.60 34.14
CA THR A 846 -55.25 -21.50 33.74
C THR A 846 -54.49 -20.46 32.93
N ASP A 847 -55.04 -20.06 31.77
CA ASP A 847 -54.48 -19.02 30.90
C ASP A 847 -54.41 -17.69 31.66
N ALA A 848 -53.19 -17.15 31.75
CA ALA A 848 -52.90 -15.99 32.57
C ALA A 848 -53.56 -14.71 32.01
N LYS A 849 -53.75 -14.64 30.70
CA LYS A 849 -54.37 -13.50 30.02
C LYS A 849 -55.89 -13.57 30.11
N GLU A 850 -56.49 -14.76 30.02
CA GLU A 850 -57.92 -14.95 30.28
C GLU A 850 -58.27 -14.56 31.72
N LEU A 851 -57.44 -14.97 32.68
CA LEU A 851 -57.60 -14.56 34.08
C LEU A 851 -57.56 -13.04 34.25
N TYR A 852 -56.64 -12.35 33.55
CA TYR A 852 -56.56 -10.89 33.56
C TYR A 852 -57.83 -10.24 32.99
N ASN A 853 -58.31 -10.73 31.84
CA ASN A 853 -59.52 -10.20 31.20
C ASN A 853 -60.77 -10.43 32.07
N ALA A 854 -60.89 -11.60 32.71
CA ALA A 854 -61.99 -11.90 33.61
C ALA A 854 -62.04 -10.93 34.80
N ILE A 855 -60.89 -10.63 35.42
CA ILE A 855 -60.78 -9.68 36.53
C ILE A 855 -61.07 -8.26 36.07
N LYS A 856 -60.60 -7.88 34.88
CA LYS A 856 -60.87 -6.58 34.29
C LYS A 856 -62.38 -6.36 34.07
N GLU A 857 -63.08 -7.36 33.54
CA GLU A 857 -64.54 -7.31 33.36
C GLU A 857 -65.29 -7.34 34.70
N GLU A 858 -64.80 -8.09 35.70
CA GLU A 858 -65.37 -8.08 37.05
C GLU A 858 -65.26 -6.69 37.71
N ILE A 859 -64.12 -6.01 37.55
CA ILE A 859 -63.92 -4.65 38.07
C ILE A 859 -64.78 -3.65 37.30
N LYS A 860 -64.98 -3.82 36.00
CA LYS A 860 -65.83 -2.93 35.18
C LYS A 860 -67.32 -3.04 35.53
N ARG A 861 -67.77 -4.19 36.04
CA ARG A 861 -69.17 -4.42 36.47
C ARG A 861 -69.48 -3.90 37.87
N LYS A 862 -68.46 -3.69 38.70
CA LYS A 862 -68.57 -3.10 40.04
C LYS A 862 -68.40 -1.60 39.94
#